data_AF-A0A536D7Z5-F1
#
_entry.id   AF-A0A536D7Z5-F1
#
_cell.length_a   1.000
_cell.length_b   1.000
_cell.length_c   1.000
_cell.angle_alpha   90.00
_cell.angle_beta   90.00
_cell.angle_gamma   90.00
#
_symmetry.space_group_name_H-M   'P 1'
#
loop_
_entity.id
_entity.type
_entity.pdbx_description
1 polymer ?
#
loop_
_entity_poly.entity_id
_entity_poly.type
_entity_poly.pdbx_seq_one_letter_code
_entity_poly.pdbx_strand_id
1 'polypeptide(L)'
;MKLSARAAAAALVLLALLPVTAWAHANLDRAEPAPGAQLDQPPQTLQLFFSEAVDGSFSRVQLLNAKGEQVDRGDSHVAPNDPRGMLVTLPQQLPNGVYTVAWRTLSAVDGHTVNGAYPLILGPMPAEGLPLAASATSSQATFAPETALGRWWFYVAASAVFGTLLSWLVVFRPLFGRSNPAALPLAAARSRRLAMLSGLVLLLGTVYVAIAQAATAADVPLWGVFGQPLFDLLSRGRFAALWWVRLALVVIVLGLLAWRGVRRWPGQVALGATTLALLTSSLNSHGAALLSGAYLGVAADWLHFIGVAAWIGGLLNVVLVLPVAVQASQSMGDRVLARAVTRFSTLAIASVGLIVVTGTFQAWLEVGSWEGFIQSAYGLSVTVKIALLVLMMVLAAFNLLIVRPGLARIAVSGSSAAASSLARRFAFAVRGEVVLGVAVLIAAAVLTGLAPAREELARRSGDLQSGPVDRSVDANGLTARIQINPSVLGVNRMAVQLRGIDPGQVERVQLTMTYLDSELGSQPIVLPQSNSAPDTWEITSPSLSQAGTWQAELLVRRTGQDDARTAIRFLVAGPGGTSQPTATTSGAYPLLPSPLVSLAYALIGAGVLVAGIAVVRAVPEPRRRRAFQRQAALVVAGVVIFACGGYVYAAEQRTGVPLDVVNIRDPVPPDERSLAIGRDVYTTNCEACHGETGRGDGPAGLRLVPRPADLHIHMAPGVHTDGELFYWVSYGVSGTAMPAWKDRGLTDEQIWSVINYARATFGNP
;
A
#
# COMPACT_ATOMS: atom_id res chain seq x y z
N MET A 1 5.90 -11.92 -37.47
CA MET A 1 7.23 -12.50 -37.77
C MET A 1 7.66 -11.94 -39.12
N LYS A 2 8.77 -11.20 -39.27
CA LYS A 2 9.92 -10.97 -38.38
C LYS A 2 10.39 -9.49 -38.49
N LEU A 3 11.32 -9.07 -37.63
CA LEU A 3 12.06 -7.78 -37.64
C LEU A 3 11.36 -6.43 -37.30
N SER A 4 10.04 -6.23 -37.39
CA SER A 4 9.47 -4.85 -37.38
C SER A 4 8.85 -4.28 -36.07
N ALA A 5 8.60 -5.09 -35.04
CA ALA A 5 8.25 -4.64 -33.68
C ALA A 5 8.84 -5.65 -32.67
N ARG A 6 10.06 -5.53 -32.11
CA ARG A 6 11.00 -4.39 -32.00
C ARG A 6 10.44 -3.14 -31.29
N ALA A 7 11.34 -2.38 -30.66
CA ALA A 7 11.07 -1.22 -29.81
C ALA A 7 10.18 -1.50 -28.58
N ALA A 8 8.91 -1.91 -28.73
CA ALA A 8 7.97 -2.02 -27.61
C ALA A 8 8.41 -3.02 -26.52
N ALA A 9 8.89 -4.20 -26.92
CA ALA A 9 9.44 -5.22 -26.02
C ALA A 9 10.90 -4.94 -25.57
N ALA A 10 11.48 -3.78 -25.89
CA ALA A 10 12.86 -3.42 -25.57
C ALA A 10 12.97 -2.10 -24.78
N ALA A 11 12.16 -1.10 -25.12
CA ALA A 11 12.11 0.19 -24.42
C ALA A 11 11.45 0.09 -23.03
N LEU A 12 10.49 -0.82 -22.83
CA LEU A 12 9.94 -1.08 -21.49
C LEU A 12 10.88 -1.94 -20.63
N VAL A 13 11.68 -2.81 -21.26
CA VAL A 13 12.80 -3.48 -20.59
C VAL A 13 13.84 -2.45 -20.12
N LEU A 14 14.04 -1.35 -20.85
CA LEU A 14 14.83 -0.19 -20.40
C LEU A 14 14.20 0.60 -19.23
N LEU A 15 12.87 0.64 -19.09
CA LEU A 15 12.21 1.25 -17.92
C LEU A 15 12.28 0.38 -16.66
N ALA A 16 12.46 -0.93 -16.82
CA ALA A 16 12.61 -1.91 -15.73
C ALA A 16 14.07 -2.11 -15.29
N LEU A 17 15.02 -1.33 -15.83
CA LEU A 17 16.46 -1.47 -15.62
C LEU A 17 17.13 -0.23 -14.98
N LEU A 18 16.37 0.77 -14.54
CA LEU A 18 16.90 1.81 -13.64
C LEU A 18 16.76 1.34 -12.19
N PRO A 19 17.81 1.44 -11.36
CA PRO A 19 17.86 0.77 -10.07
C PRO A 19 16.92 1.43 -9.05
N VAL A 20 15.96 0.66 -8.53
CA VAL A 20 15.27 0.99 -7.27
C VAL A 20 15.98 0.24 -6.13
N THR A 21 17.25 0.58 -5.95
CA THR A 21 18.06 0.17 -4.79
C THR A 21 18.62 1.43 -4.13
N ALA A 22 17.89 1.94 -3.15
CA ALA A 22 18.41 2.86 -2.13
C ALA A 22 17.49 2.76 -0.91
N TRP A 23 18.05 2.94 0.29
CA TRP A 23 17.25 3.10 1.50
C TRP A 23 16.53 4.45 1.40
N ALA A 24 15.22 4.40 1.32
CA ALA A 24 14.41 5.44 0.70
C ALA A 24 13.63 6.22 1.78
N HIS A 25 14.28 7.24 2.37
CA HIS A 25 13.69 8.29 3.22
C HIS A 25 14.74 9.39 3.55
N ALA A 26 14.33 10.67 3.51
CA ALA A 26 15.13 11.83 3.93
C ALA A 26 15.11 12.04 5.46
N ASN A 27 15.67 11.08 6.20
CA ASN A 27 15.77 11.10 7.66
C ASN A 27 16.79 12.14 8.14
N LEU A 28 16.57 12.74 9.32
CA LEU A 28 17.56 13.63 9.93
C LEU A 28 18.79 12.82 10.35
N ASP A 29 19.95 13.17 9.79
CA ASP A 29 21.26 12.57 10.06
C ASP A 29 21.94 13.30 11.23
N ARG A 30 21.94 14.64 11.19
CA ARG A 30 22.51 15.52 12.24
C ARG A 30 21.90 16.91 12.19
N ALA A 31 21.97 17.67 13.28
CA ALA A 31 21.56 19.07 13.30
C ALA A 31 22.52 19.94 14.12
N GLU A 32 22.56 21.23 13.78
CA GLU A 32 23.34 22.28 14.43
C GLU A 32 22.42 23.48 14.72
N PRO A 33 22.13 23.81 15.99
CA PRO A 33 22.51 23.08 17.20
C PRO A 33 21.89 21.68 17.26
N ALA A 34 22.57 20.79 17.98
CA ALA A 34 22.13 19.40 18.15
C ALA A 34 20.73 19.30 18.82
N PRO A 35 19.97 18.23 18.55
CA PRO A 35 18.72 17.95 19.22
C PRO A 35 18.85 18.02 20.75
N GLY A 36 18.10 18.92 21.38
CA GLY A 36 18.16 19.13 22.83
C GLY A 36 19.29 20.00 23.35
N ALA A 37 20.06 20.66 22.48
CA ALA A 37 21.11 21.58 22.90
C ALA A 37 20.55 22.69 23.81
N GLN A 38 21.27 22.97 24.89
CA GLN A 38 21.08 24.12 25.74
C GLN A 38 22.15 25.16 25.42
N LEU A 39 21.72 26.38 25.10
CA LEU A 39 22.58 27.48 24.68
C LEU A 39 22.32 28.72 25.53
N ASP A 40 23.39 29.42 25.93
CA ASP A 40 23.26 30.69 26.67
C ASP A 40 22.70 31.83 25.81
N GLN A 41 22.81 31.73 24.48
CA GLN A 41 22.29 32.69 23.52
C GLN A 41 21.72 32.01 22.26
N PRO A 42 20.81 32.67 21.52
CA PRO A 42 20.27 32.14 20.27
C PRO A 42 21.39 31.92 19.23
N PRO A 43 21.40 30.78 18.50
CA PRO A 43 22.29 30.61 17.37
C PRO A 43 21.85 31.51 16.22
N GLN A 44 22.76 31.92 15.33
CA GLN A 44 22.38 32.77 14.18
C GLN A 44 21.50 32.02 13.16
N THR A 45 21.73 30.71 13.02
CA THR A 45 21.04 29.82 12.09
C THR A 45 20.77 28.47 12.74
N LEU A 46 19.69 27.81 12.36
CA LEU A 46 19.51 26.37 12.53
C LEU A 46 19.91 25.68 11.22
N GLN A 47 20.67 24.61 11.29
CA GLN A 47 21.04 23.76 10.14
C GLN A 47 20.70 22.31 10.43
N LEU A 48 19.89 21.70 9.58
CA LEU A 48 19.49 20.29 9.66
C LEU A 48 20.03 19.55 8.44
N PHE A 49 20.74 18.46 8.64
CA PHE A 49 21.31 17.64 7.57
C PHE A 49 20.61 16.28 7.52
N PHE A 50 20.27 15.84 6.32
CA PHE A 50 19.48 14.64 6.06
C PHE A 50 20.31 13.54 5.41
N SER A 51 19.84 12.29 5.50
CA SER A 51 20.49 11.11 4.90
C SER A 51 20.59 11.19 3.37
N GLU A 52 19.70 11.94 2.73
CA GLU A 52 19.65 12.15 1.28
C GLU A 52 19.19 13.58 0.94
N ALA A 53 19.24 13.93 -0.36
CA ALA A 53 18.95 15.28 -0.82
C ALA A 53 17.46 15.63 -0.63
N VAL A 54 17.17 16.86 -0.22
CA VAL A 54 15.82 17.33 0.06
C VAL A 54 15.38 18.38 -0.95
N ASP A 55 14.08 18.37 -1.28
CA ASP A 55 13.49 19.35 -2.17
C ASP A 55 13.20 20.64 -1.39
N GLY A 56 14.01 21.68 -1.62
CA GLY A 56 13.94 22.93 -0.86
C GLY A 56 12.69 23.77 -1.03
N SER A 57 11.78 23.39 -1.94
CA SER A 57 10.51 24.10 -2.15
C SER A 57 9.35 23.46 -1.38
N PHE A 58 9.45 22.17 -1.06
CA PHE A 58 8.48 21.44 -0.21
C PHE A 58 9.03 21.04 1.15
N SER A 59 10.33 21.27 1.37
CA SER A 59 10.99 21.10 2.66
C SER A 59 11.02 22.43 3.41
N ARG A 60 10.68 22.41 4.69
CA ARG A 60 10.78 23.56 5.60
C ARG A 60 11.34 23.13 6.94
N VAL A 61 12.09 24.03 7.56
CA VAL A 61 12.46 24.02 8.97
C VAL A 61 11.86 25.26 9.62
N GLN A 62 11.31 25.13 10.82
CA GLN A 62 10.72 26.22 11.59
C GLN A 62 11.16 26.10 13.05
N LEU A 63 11.40 27.24 13.70
CA LEU A 63 11.51 27.32 15.15
C LEU A 63 10.17 27.80 15.71
N LEU A 64 9.51 26.95 16.49
CA LEU A 64 8.28 27.28 17.19
C LEU A 64 8.61 27.62 18.64
N ASN A 65 7.96 28.64 19.21
CA ASN A 65 8.01 28.87 20.65
C ASN A 65 7.11 27.88 21.40
N ALA A 66 7.08 27.94 22.74
CA ALA A 66 6.20 27.09 23.54
C ALA A 66 4.73 27.12 23.08
N LYS A 67 4.19 28.27 22.67
CA LYS A 67 2.80 28.40 22.20
C LYS A 67 2.54 27.82 20.79
N GLY A 68 3.56 27.24 20.14
CA GLY A 68 3.47 26.77 18.76
C GLY A 68 3.56 27.88 17.71
N GLU A 69 3.84 29.13 18.12
CA GLU A 69 3.98 30.26 17.19
C GLU A 69 5.38 30.22 16.56
N GLN A 70 5.47 30.43 15.23
CA GLN A 70 6.75 30.50 14.53
C GLN A 70 7.52 31.78 14.93
N VAL A 71 8.79 31.61 15.32
CA VAL A 71 9.67 32.68 15.84
C VAL A 71 11.03 32.78 15.13
N ASP A 72 11.28 31.94 14.12
CA ASP A 72 12.35 32.16 13.14
C ASP A 72 11.97 33.26 12.11
N ARG A 73 12.86 33.56 11.16
CA ARG A 73 12.64 34.61 10.15
C ARG A 73 11.73 34.21 8.97
N GLY A 74 11.24 32.97 8.92
CA GLY A 74 10.43 32.44 7.83
C GLY A 74 11.22 32.14 6.55
N ASP A 75 12.55 32.19 6.60
CA ASP A 75 13.46 32.13 5.45
C ASP A 75 14.10 30.76 5.24
N SER A 76 13.37 29.68 5.57
CA SER A 76 13.89 28.32 5.45
C SER A 76 14.17 27.93 3.99
N HIS A 77 15.36 27.38 3.73
CA HIS A 77 15.82 26.99 2.40
C HIS A 77 16.85 25.86 2.46
N VAL A 78 17.13 25.21 1.32
CA VAL A 78 18.25 24.24 1.21
C VAL A 78 19.59 24.97 1.34
N ALA A 79 20.50 24.39 2.11
CA ALA A 79 21.84 24.93 2.33
C ALA A 79 22.59 25.09 0.99
N PRO A 80 23.19 26.25 0.68
CA PRO A 80 23.79 26.52 -0.63
C PRO A 80 24.88 25.52 -1.09
N ASN A 81 25.52 24.84 -0.13
CA ASN A 81 26.69 23.98 -0.35
C ASN A 81 26.43 22.48 -0.10
N ASP A 82 25.28 22.07 0.45
CA ASP A 82 24.90 20.66 0.61
C ASP A 82 23.40 20.50 0.31
N PRO A 83 22.99 19.79 -0.76
CA PRO A 83 21.57 19.58 -1.09
C PRO A 83 20.82 18.71 -0.08
N ARG A 84 21.52 18.15 0.91
CA ARG A 84 20.97 17.43 2.06
C ARG A 84 20.84 18.32 3.30
N GLY A 85 21.28 19.57 3.25
CA GLY A 85 21.13 20.54 4.33
C GLY A 85 19.89 21.41 4.14
N MET A 86 19.17 21.69 5.22
CA MET A 86 18.22 22.80 5.32
C MET A 86 18.75 23.83 6.32
N LEU A 87 18.56 25.10 6.03
CA LEU A 87 18.96 26.22 6.88
C LEU A 87 17.75 27.13 7.13
N VAL A 88 17.63 27.69 8.33
CA VAL A 88 16.70 28.79 8.65
C VAL A 88 17.37 29.78 9.62
N THR A 89 17.16 31.08 9.40
CA THR A 89 17.81 32.15 10.18
C THR A 89 16.97 32.51 11.40
N LEU A 90 17.62 32.76 12.54
CA LEU A 90 16.94 33.19 13.76
C LEU A 90 17.07 34.70 14.01
N PRO A 91 16.16 35.31 14.80
CA PRO A 91 16.39 36.61 15.41
C PRO A 91 17.62 36.60 16.33
N GLN A 92 18.35 37.73 16.41
CA GLN A 92 19.50 37.88 17.32
C GLN A 92 19.12 37.85 18.80
N GLN A 93 17.83 38.02 19.12
CA GLN A 93 17.30 37.96 20.46
C GLN A 93 16.04 37.08 20.45
N LEU A 94 16.09 35.99 21.20
CA LEU A 94 14.94 35.17 21.55
C LEU A 94 14.92 35.06 23.08
N PRO A 95 13.75 35.17 23.74
CA PRO A 95 13.65 34.99 25.19
C PRO A 95 14.20 33.64 25.66
N ASN A 96 14.68 33.57 26.90
CA ASN A 96 15.02 32.29 27.52
C ASN A 96 13.77 31.41 27.63
N GLY A 97 13.91 30.13 27.34
CA GLY A 97 12.80 29.19 27.26
C GLY A 97 13.11 28.00 26.34
N VAL A 98 12.10 27.17 26.13
CA VAL A 98 12.18 26.01 25.23
C VAL A 98 11.38 26.26 23.97
N TYR A 99 12.01 25.88 22.86
CA TYR A 99 11.52 26.02 21.50
C TYR A 99 11.52 24.65 20.83
N THR A 100 10.70 24.49 19.81
CA THR A 100 10.62 23.26 19.01
C THR A 100 11.08 23.56 17.59
N VAL A 101 12.21 22.98 17.20
CA VAL A 101 12.69 22.93 15.82
C VAL A 101 11.88 21.86 15.10
N ALA A 102 10.85 22.27 14.39
CA ALA A 102 10.03 21.41 13.55
C ALA A 102 10.56 21.40 12.12
N TRP A 103 10.52 20.25 11.45
CA TRP A 103 10.78 20.15 10.02
C TRP A 103 9.77 19.25 9.31
N ARG A 104 9.62 19.54 8.03
CA ARG A 104 9.02 18.68 7.02
C ARG A 104 9.99 18.68 5.87
N THR A 105 10.45 17.52 5.43
CA THR A 105 11.27 17.35 4.24
C THR A 105 10.49 16.54 3.21
N LEU A 106 10.67 16.89 1.94
CA LEU A 106 10.35 16.03 0.81
C LEU A 106 11.69 15.54 0.25
N SER A 107 11.88 14.24 0.16
CA SER A 107 13.07 13.69 -0.51
C SER A 107 13.07 14.10 -1.98
N ALA A 108 14.18 14.68 -2.44
CA ALA A 108 14.41 14.95 -3.85
C ALA A 108 14.71 13.67 -4.66
N VAL A 109 15.01 12.56 -3.98
CA VAL A 109 15.38 11.27 -4.57
C VAL A 109 14.17 10.36 -4.75
N ASP A 110 13.44 10.06 -3.68
CA ASP A 110 12.36 9.06 -3.68
C ASP A 110 10.94 9.65 -3.70
N GLY A 111 10.80 10.95 -3.39
CA GLY A 111 9.55 11.69 -3.35
C GLY A 111 8.66 11.44 -2.12
N HIS A 112 9.15 10.79 -1.07
CA HIS A 112 8.44 10.64 0.20
C HIS A 112 8.67 11.86 1.11
N THR A 113 7.64 12.20 1.90
CA THR A 113 7.75 13.22 2.94
C THR A 113 8.17 12.59 4.26
N VAL A 114 9.20 13.14 4.90
CA VAL A 114 9.62 12.81 6.26
C VAL A 114 9.44 14.06 7.10
N ASN A 115 8.83 13.94 8.27
CA ASN A 115 8.64 15.06 9.18
C ASN A 115 9.43 14.82 10.47
N GLY A 116 9.54 15.84 11.32
CA GLY A 116 10.28 15.75 12.57
C GLY A 116 10.14 16.96 13.46
N ALA A 117 10.41 16.79 14.75
CA ALA A 117 10.51 17.90 15.69
C ALA A 117 11.49 17.59 16.82
N TYR A 118 12.52 18.42 17.01
CA TYR A 118 13.43 18.35 18.16
C TYR A 118 13.41 19.65 18.98
N PRO A 119 13.68 19.61 20.29
CA PRO A 119 13.67 20.81 21.12
C PRO A 119 15.01 21.57 21.09
N LEU A 120 14.94 22.88 21.28
CA LEU A 120 16.09 23.76 21.49
C LEU A 120 15.85 24.55 22.79
N ILE A 121 16.86 24.63 23.65
CA ILE A 121 16.75 25.26 24.97
C ILE A 121 17.63 26.51 24.98
N LEU A 122 17.05 27.68 25.28
CA LEU A 122 17.79 28.94 25.43
C LEU A 122 17.78 29.39 26.89
N GLY A 123 18.97 29.62 27.45
CA GLY A 123 19.19 30.00 28.84
C GLY A 123 19.01 28.85 29.86
N PRO A 124 19.05 29.16 31.16
CA PRO A 124 18.90 28.18 32.24
C PRO A 124 17.48 27.58 32.27
N MET A 125 17.40 26.25 32.41
CA MET A 125 16.14 25.52 32.55
C MET A 125 15.41 25.87 33.86
N PRO A 126 14.09 26.15 33.84
CA PRO A 126 13.30 26.30 35.05
C PRO A 126 13.24 25.01 35.88
N ALA A 127 13.44 25.10 37.19
CA ALA A 127 13.39 23.96 38.11
C ALA A 127 11.98 23.33 38.27
N GLU A 128 10.93 24.05 37.87
CA GLU A 128 9.52 23.64 38.00
C GLU A 128 8.95 22.97 36.74
N GLY A 129 9.78 22.76 35.70
CA GLY A 129 9.31 22.30 34.40
C GLY A 129 8.79 23.44 33.50
N LEU A 130 8.38 23.09 32.29
CA LEU A 130 8.13 24.07 31.22
C LEU A 130 6.68 24.59 31.25
N PRO A 131 6.45 25.92 31.05
CA PRO A 131 5.12 26.48 30.89
C PRO A 131 4.37 25.90 29.69
N LEU A 132 3.03 25.88 29.81
CA LEU A 132 2.07 25.38 28.83
C LEU A 132 2.45 25.69 27.38
N ALA A 133 2.77 24.63 26.63
CA ALA A 133 2.61 24.65 25.20
C ALA A 133 1.11 24.67 24.88
N ALA A 134 0.65 25.70 24.16
CA ALA A 134 -0.68 25.68 23.59
C ALA A 134 -0.77 24.50 22.62
N SER A 135 -1.89 23.76 22.64
CA SER A 135 -2.07 22.57 21.82
C SER A 135 -1.71 22.87 20.36
N ALA A 136 -0.57 22.34 19.91
CA ALA A 136 -0.20 22.36 18.51
C ALA A 136 -1.36 21.68 17.77
N THR A 137 -2.15 22.48 17.04
CA THR A 137 -3.31 21.96 16.34
C THR A 137 -2.75 21.12 15.20
N SER A 138 -2.72 19.81 15.40
CA SER A 138 -2.03 18.93 14.47
C SER A 138 -2.63 19.09 13.08
N SER A 139 -1.76 19.37 12.10
CA SER A 139 -2.08 19.12 10.70
C SER A 139 -2.15 17.61 10.51
N GLN A 140 -3.23 17.00 10.99
CA GLN A 140 -3.62 15.64 10.65
C GLN A 140 -3.63 15.54 9.12
N ALA A 141 -3.53 14.33 8.59
CA ALA A 141 -3.83 14.06 7.18
C ALA A 141 -5.34 14.28 6.93
N THR A 142 -5.76 15.54 6.90
CA THR A 142 -7.11 15.96 6.56
C THR A 142 -7.38 15.55 5.13
N PHE A 143 -8.47 14.80 4.94
CA PHE A 143 -9.01 14.50 3.63
C PHE A 143 -9.18 15.81 2.84
N ALA A 144 -8.36 16.00 1.81
CA ALA A 144 -8.39 17.16 0.93
C ALA A 144 -9.37 16.87 -0.23
N PRO A 145 -10.60 17.44 -0.23
CA PRO A 145 -11.63 17.10 -1.22
C PRO A 145 -11.20 17.38 -2.66
N GLU A 146 -10.32 18.36 -2.86
CA GLU A 146 -9.74 18.75 -4.14
C GLU A 146 -8.91 17.61 -4.73
N THR A 147 -8.06 16.98 -3.91
CA THR A 147 -7.24 15.84 -4.36
C THR A 147 -8.10 14.61 -4.66
N ALA A 148 -9.15 14.36 -3.86
CA ALA A 148 -10.11 13.29 -4.09
C ALA A 148 -10.90 13.50 -5.39
N LEU A 149 -11.34 14.75 -5.66
CA LEU A 149 -12.00 15.13 -6.92
C LEU A 149 -11.08 14.88 -8.13
N GLY A 150 -9.79 15.22 -8.01
CA GLY A 150 -8.80 15.01 -9.06
C GLY A 150 -8.54 13.53 -9.35
N ARG A 151 -8.42 12.71 -8.30
CA ARG A 151 -8.30 11.24 -8.41
C ARG A 151 -9.53 10.64 -9.08
N TRP A 152 -10.74 11.02 -8.65
CA TRP A 152 -11.99 10.54 -9.27
C TRP A 152 -12.07 10.90 -10.75
N TRP A 153 -11.81 12.16 -11.09
CA TRP A 153 -11.78 12.65 -12.48
C TRP A 153 -10.82 11.80 -13.32
N PHE A 154 -9.58 11.63 -12.85
CA PHE A 154 -8.57 10.81 -13.51
C PHE A 154 -9.04 9.36 -13.68
N TYR A 155 -9.58 8.72 -12.64
CA TYR A 155 -10.05 7.34 -12.72
C TYR A 155 -11.20 7.14 -13.72
N VAL A 156 -12.19 8.04 -13.74
CA VAL A 156 -13.31 7.99 -14.71
C VAL A 156 -12.81 8.19 -16.14
N ALA A 157 -11.98 9.22 -16.37
CA ALA A 157 -11.49 9.56 -17.70
C ALA A 157 -10.55 8.49 -18.27
N ALA A 158 -9.60 8.00 -17.46
CA ALA A 158 -8.66 6.95 -17.86
C ALA A 158 -9.38 5.63 -18.13
N SER A 159 -10.36 5.27 -17.29
CA SER A 159 -11.24 4.12 -17.53
C SER A 159 -11.97 4.25 -18.87
N ALA A 160 -12.58 5.41 -19.12
CA ALA A 160 -13.34 5.66 -20.35
C ALA A 160 -12.47 5.58 -21.62
N VAL A 161 -11.22 6.08 -21.60
CA VAL A 161 -10.28 5.92 -22.71
C VAL A 161 -9.89 4.45 -22.89
N PHE A 162 -9.33 3.83 -21.85
CA PHE A 162 -8.80 2.47 -21.90
C PHE A 162 -9.86 1.46 -22.32
N GLY A 163 -11.01 1.46 -21.65
CA GLY A 163 -12.11 0.54 -21.92
C GLY A 163 -12.74 0.76 -23.30
N THR A 164 -12.75 1.99 -23.83
CA THR A 164 -13.18 2.25 -25.23
C THR A 164 -12.22 1.62 -26.23
N LEU A 165 -10.91 1.77 -26.03
CA LEU A 165 -9.89 1.20 -26.93
C LEU A 165 -9.83 -0.33 -26.85
N LEU A 166 -9.91 -0.90 -25.64
CA LEU A 166 -9.91 -2.35 -25.43
C LEU A 166 -11.17 -3.00 -25.97
N SER A 167 -12.36 -2.49 -25.62
CA SER A 167 -13.63 -3.03 -26.15
C SER A 167 -13.75 -2.82 -27.66
N TRP A 168 -13.18 -1.74 -28.23
CA TRP A 168 -13.05 -1.62 -29.68
C TRP A 168 -12.23 -2.77 -30.27
N LEU A 169 -11.07 -3.09 -29.68
CA LEU A 169 -10.19 -4.15 -30.18
C LEU A 169 -10.82 -5.55 -30.08
N VAL A 170 -11.42 -5.90 -28.93
CA VAL A 170 -11.87 -7.29 -28.65
C VAL A 170 -13.36 -7.53 -28.91
N VAL A 171 -14.22 -6.51 -28.76
CA VAL A 171 -15.66 -6.63 -29.00
C VAL A 171 -16.02 -6.13 -30.39
N PHE A 172 -15.83 -4.84 -30.69
CA PHE A 172 -16.41 -4.20 -31.89
C PHE A 172 -15.68 -4.53 -33.19
N ARG A 173 -14.35 -4.40 -33.24
CA ARG A 173 -13.53 -4.62 -34.45
C ARG A 173 -13.81 -5.98 -35.13
N PRO A 174 -13.91 -7.12 -34.41
CA PRO A 174 -14.18 -8.40 -35.03
C PRO A 174 -15.68 -8.74 -35.13
N LEU A 175 -16.62 -7.81 -34.87
CA LEU A 175 -18.05 -7.98 -35.16
C LEU A 175 -18.37 -7.59 -36.61
N PHE A 176 -17.76 -6.50 -37.09
CA PHE A 176 -18.03 -5.91 -38.41
C PHE A 176 -16.96 -6.29 -39.43
N GLY A 177 -16.73 -7.59 -39.59
CA GLY A 177 -15.91 -8.12 -40.68
C GLY A 177 -16.59 -7.96 -42.05
N ARG A 178 -16.17 -8.77 -43.05
CA ARG A 178 -16.72 -8.75 -44.42
C ARG A 178 -18.26 -8.83 -44.50
N SER A 179 -18.92 -9.35 -43.46
CA SER A 179 -20.37 -9.55 -43.40
C SER A 179 -21.21 -8.30 -43.11
N ASN A 180 -20.63 -7.17 -42.68
CA ASN A 180 -21.39 -5.96 -42.34
C ASN A 180 -20.54 -4.69 -42.51
N PRO A 181 -20.32 -4.23 -43.76
CA PRO A 181 -19.44 -3.10 -44.05
C PRO A 181 -20.02 -1.74 -43.63
N ALA A 182 -21.35 -1.60 -43.58
CA ALA A 182 -22.02 -0.31 -43.30
C ALA A 182 -21.89 0.14 -41.83
N ALA A 183 -21.96 -0.78 -40.87
CA ALA A 183 -21.86 -0.45 -39.45
C ALA A 183 -20.41 -0.16 -38.99
N LEU A 184 -19.40 -0.74 -39.64
CA LEU A 184 -17.98 -0.59 -39.28
C LEU A 184 -17.47 0.87 -39.21
N PRO A 185 -17.62 1.72 -40.26
CA PRO A 185 -17.10 3.09 -40.22
C PRO A 185 -17.80 3.94 -39.17
N LEU A 186 -19.12 3.75 -38.98
CA LEU A 186 -19.91 4.49 -38.00
C LEU A 186 -19.52 4.13 -36.56
N ALA A 187 -19.38 2.84 -36.26
CA ALA A 187 -18.88 2.37 -34.97
C ALA A 187 -17.45 2.88 -34.70
N ALA A 188 -16.55 2.80 -35.70
CA ALA A 188 -15.18 3.30 -35.58
C ALA A 188 -15.12 4.80 -35.31
N ALA A 189 -15.91 5.60 -36.02
CA ALA A 189 -15.98 7.05 -35.83
C ALA A 189 -16.52 7.42 -34.44
N ARG A 190 -17.53 6.70 -33.95
CA ARG A 190 -18.16 6.94 -32.66
C ARG A 190 -17.27 6.51 -31.48
N SER A 191 -16.62 5.35 -31.54
CA SER A 191 -15.60 4.95 -30.55
C SER A 191 -14.37 5.86 -30.59
N ARG A 192 -13.93 6.36 -31.78
CA ARG A 192 -12.87 7.37 -31.87
C ARG A 192 -13.29 8.68 -31.20
N ARG A 193 -14.51 9.18 -31.45
CA ARG A 193 -15.02 10.41 -30.82
C ARG A 193 -15.11 10.26 -29.31
N LEU A 194 -15.59 9.12 -28.81
CA LEU A 194 -15.62 8.82 -27.38
C LEU A 194 -14.22 8.81 -26.77
N ALA A 195 -13.27 8.05 -27.35
CA ALA A 195 -11.90 7.98 -26.85
C ALA A 195 -11.17 9.35 -26.91
N MET A 196 -11.41 10.16 -27.95
CA MET A 196 -10.89 11.54 -28.03
C MET A 196 -11.46 12.44 -26.92
N LEU A 197 -12.79 12.45 -26.74
CA LEU A 197 -13.43 13.27 -25.71
C LEU A 197 -12.97 12.86 -24.31
N SER A 198 -12.98 11.56 -24.01
CA SER A 198 -12.46 11.04 -22.74
C SER A 198 -10.96 11.32 -22.56
N GLY A 199 -10.19 11.36 -23.65
CA GLY A 199 -8.77 11.72 -23.62
C GLY A 199 -8.53 13.21 -23.34
N LEU A 200 -9.35 14.11 -23.88
CA LEU A 200 -9.33 15.54 -23.52
C LEU A 200 -9.71 15.72 -22.04
N VAL A 201 -10.74 15.02 -21.57
CA VAL A 201 -11.12 15.03 -20.15
C VAL A 201 -9.96 14.48 -19.28
N LEU A 202 -9.27 13.41 -19.71
CA LEU A 202 -8.11 12.85 -19.01
C LEU A 202 -6.92 13.82 -18.96
N LEU A 203 -6.69 14.59 -20.02
CA LEU A 203 -5.68 15.65 -20.07
C LEU A 203 -5.99 16.74 -19.05
N LEU A 204 -7.22 17.26 -19.04
CA LEU A 204 -7.67 18.26 -18.07
C LEU A 204 -7.59 17.75 -16.63
N GLY A 205 -7.98 16.49 -16.38
CA GLY A 205 -7.87 15.86 -15.07
C GLY A 205 -6.42 15.70 -14.60
N THR A 206 -5.51 15.41 -15.53
CA THR A 206 -4.07 15.30 -15.23
C THR A 206 -3.49 16.66 -14.82
N VAL A 207 -3.87 17.75 -15.51
CA VAL A 207 -3.50 19.13 -15.11
C VAL A 207 -4.11 19.50 -13.75
N TYR A 208 -5.40 19.22 -13.55
CA TYR A 208 -6.09 19.50 -12.29
C TYR A 208 -5.44 18.77 -11.10
N VAL A 209 -5.02 17.51 -11.26
CA VAL A 209 -4.34 16.75 -10.19
C VAL A 209 -3.04 17.43 -9.75
N ALA A 210 -2.26 18.05 -10.65
CA ALA A 210 -1.08 18.82 -10.26
C ALA A 210 -1.45 20.10 -9.49
N ILE A 211 -2.49 20.82 -9.93
CA ILE A 211 -2.99 22.03 -9.24
C ILE A 211 -3.49 21.68 -7.82
N ALA A 212 -4.29 20.61 -7.68
CA ALA A 212 -4.79 20.15 -6.39
C ALA A 212 -3.66 19.64 -5.47
N GLN A 213 -2.71 18.87 -6.01
CA GLN A 213 -1.56 18.41 -5.24
C GLN A 213 -0.66 19.57 -4.79
N ALA A 214 -0.44 20.59 -5.63
CA ALA A 214 0.32 21.78 -5.26
C ALA A 214 -0.39 22.60 -4.17
N ALA A 215 -1.72 22.71 -4.25
CA ALA A 215 -2.54 23.42 -3.25
C ALA A 215 -2.42 22.76 -1.87
N THR A 216 -2.60 21.43 -1.82
CA THR A 216 -2.46 20.65 -0.58
C THR A 216 -1.01 20.58 -0.08
N ALA A 217 -0.01 20.60 -0.97
CA ALA A 217 1.40 20.58 -0.56
C ALA A 217 1.90 21.91 0.02
N ALA A 218 1.44 23.04 -0.54
CA ALA A 218 1.83 24.38 -0.12
C ALA A 218 0.83 25.05 0.87
N ASP A 219 -0.23 24.34 1.27
CA ASP A 219 -1.31 24.82 2.15
C ASP A 219 -1.95 26.14 1.69
N VAL A 220 -2.27 26.21 0.39
CA VAL A 220 -2.89 27.38 -0.26
C VAL A 220 -4.15 26.97 -1.03
N PRO A 221 -5.13 27.88 -1.22
CA PRO A 221 -6.28 27.60 -2.08
C PRO A 221 -5.85 27.34 -3.54
N LEU A 222 -6.69 26.66 -4.32
CA LEU A 222 -6.40 26.24 -5.71
C LEU A 222 -5.93 27.37 -6.65
N TRP A 223 -6.29 28.63 -6.38
CA TRP A 223 -5.82 29.78 -7.17
C TRP A 223 -4.46 30.34 -6.70
N GLY A 224 -4.04 30.05 -5.47
CA GLY A 224 -2.77 30.48 -4.90
C GLY A 224 -1.55 29.70 -5.40
N VAL A 225 -1.74 28.58 -6.10
CA VAL A 225 -0.64 27.73 -6.59
C VAL A 225 0.04 28.26 -7.85
N PHE A 226 -0.62 29.17 -8.59
CA PHE A 226 -0.12 29.67 -9.87
C PHE A 226 1.09 30.60 -9.64
N GLY A 227 2.28 30.06 -9.87
CA GLY A 227 3.55 30.72 -9.54
C GLY A 227 4.56 29.67 -9.10
N GLN A 228 5.32 29.97 -8.04
CA GLN A 228 6.33 29.04 -7.49
C GLN A 228 5.74 27.68 -7.08
N PRO A 229 4.66 27.56 -6.27
CA PRO A 229 4.23 26.26 -5.76
C PRO A 229 3.93 25.20 -6.83
N LEU A 230 3.34 25.61 -7.96
CA LEU A 230 3.11 24.72 -9.11
C LEU A 230 4.38 24.49 -9.95
N PHE A 231 5.26 25.48 -10.08
CA PHE A 231 6.54 25.32 -10.76
C PHE A 231 7.45 24.35 -10.02
N ASP A 232 7.54 24.48 -8.70
CA ASP A 232 8.29 23.60 -7.82
C ASP A 232 7.79 22.15 -7.96
N LEU A 233 6.49 21.92 -7.80
CA LEU A 233 5.89 20.57 -7.87
C LEU A 233 6.11 19.88 -9.23
N LEU A 234 6.22 20.67 -10.30
CA LEU A 234 6.39 20.16 -11.66
C LEU A 234 7.83 20.20 -12.17
N SER A 235 8.77 20.79 -11.44
CA SER A 235 10.18 20.87 -11.86
C SER A 235 11.06 19.81 -11.22
N ARG A 236 10.70 19.29 -10.04
CA ARG A 236 11.56 18.41 -9.22
C ARG A 236 10.79 17.22 -8.60
N GLY A 237 11.55 16.22 -8.17
CA GLY A 237 11.04 15.04 -7.47
C GLY A 237 10.27 14.02 -8.33
N ARG A 238 9.95 12.88 -7.68
CA ARG A 238 9.26 11.72 -8.31
C ARG A 238 7.87 12.07 -8.84
N PHE A 239 7.12 12.95 -8.16
CA PHE A 239 5.81 13.38 -8.62
C PHE A 239 5.88 14.07 -9.98
N ALA A 240 6.79 15.04 -10.16
CA ALA A 240 7.02 15.70 -11.45
C ALA A 240 7.36 14.68 -12.55
N ALA A 241 8.30 13.77 -12.28
CA ALA A 241 8.71 12.74 -13.25
C ALA A 241 7.54 11.86 -13.70
N LEU A 242 6.75 11.31 -12.76
CA LEU A 242 5.57 10.50 -13.07
C LEU A 242 4.48 11.32 -13.77
N TRP A 243 4.29 12.58 -13.39
CA TRP A 243 3.30 13.48 -13.99
C TRP A 243 3.65 13.86 -15.43
N TRP A 244 4.89 14.23 -15.73
CA TRP A 244 5.33 14.52 -17.10
C TRP A 244 5.25 13.30 -18.01
N VAL A 245 5.64 12.12 -17.52
CA VAL A 245 5.46 10.86 -18.26
C VAL A 245 3.98 10.60 -18.54
N ARG A 246 3.09 10.77 -17.54
CA ARG A 246 1.64 10.65 -17.71
C ARG A 246 1.11 11.64 -18.75
N LEU A 247 1.49 12.92 -18.66
CA LEU A 247 1.07 13.97 -19.58
C LEU A 247 1.49 13.64 -21.02
N ALA A 248 2.76 13.26 -21.23
CA ALA A 248 3.28 12.87 -22.53
C ALA A 248 2.53 11.66 -23.10
N LEU A 249 2.25 10.62 -22.30
CA LEU A 249 1.46 9.46 -22.71
C LEU A 249 0.03 9.85 -23.12
N VAL A 250 -0.63 10.74 -22.38
CA VAL A 250 -1.99 11.23 -22.73
C VAL A 250 -1.99 12.04 -24.02
N VAL A 251 -1.00 12.92 -24.23
CA VAL A 251 -0.84 13.68 -25.48
C VAL A 251 -0.54 12.75 -26.66
N ILE A 252 0.29 11.72 -26.49
CA ILE A 252 0.57 10.69 -27.50
C ILE A 252 -0.73 9.93 -27.86
N VAL A 253 -1.53 9.52 -26.87
CA VAL A 253 -2.84 8.88 -27.09
C VAL A 253 -3.74 9.77 -27.94
N LEU A 254 -3.87 11.05 -27.60
CA LEU A 254 -4.66 12.01 -28.37
C LEU A 254 -4.13 12.20 -29.80
N GLY A 255 -2.82 12.35 -29.99
CA GLY A 255 -2.19 12.47 -31.31
C GLY A 255 -2.43 11.24 -32.21
N LEU A 256 -2.27 10.03 -31.67
CA LEU A 256 -2.50 8.78 -32.41
C LEU A 256 -3.97 8.62 -32.82
N LEU A 257 -4.91 8.97 -31.93
CA LEU A 257 -6.34 8.94 -32.19
C LEU A 257 -6.79 10.05 -33.15
N ALA A 258 -6.16 11.23 -33.09
CA ALA A 258 -6.36 12.31 -34.06
C ALA A 258 -5.84 11.92 -35.45
N TRP A 259 -4.68 11.29 -35.57
CA TRP A 259 -4.06 10.96 -36.86
C TRP A 259 -4.75 9.82 -37.62
N ARG A 260 -5.00 8.68 -36.94
CA ARG A 260 -5.39 7.42 -37.61
C ARG A 260 -6.57 6.69 -36.94
N GLY A 261 -7.03 7.19 -35.79
CA GLY A 261 -8.17 6.66 -35.05
C GLY A 261 -7.98 5.23 -34.55
N VAL A 262 -9.07 4.65 -34.04
CA VAL A 262 -9.07 3.36 -33.33
C VAL A 262 -8.85 2.12 -34.22
N ARG A 263 -9.04 2.23 -35.55
CA ARG A 263 -9.14 1.06 -36.46
C ARG A 263 -7.79 0.43 -36.84
N ARG A 264 -6.70 1.21 -36.83
CA ARG A 264 -5.36 0.80 -37.29
C ARG A 264 -4.41 0.59 -36.09
N TRP A 265 -3.16 0.21 -36.37
CA TRP A 265 -2.11 0.05 -35.34
C TRP A 265 -1.99 1.22 -34.34
N PRO A 266 -2.26 2.51 -34.68
CA PRO A 266 -2.19 3.60 -33.71
C PRO A 266 -3.21 3.47 -32.57
N GLY A 267 -4.37 2.83 -32.80
CA GLY A 267 -5.32 2.53 -31.72
C GLY A 267 -4.81 1.46 -30.74
N GLN A 268 -3.93 0.56 -31.20
CA GLN A 268 -3.29 -0.45 -30.35
C GLN A 268 -2.12 0.15 -29.55
N VAL A 269 -1.36 1.07 -30.16
CA VAL A 269 -0.31 1.83 -29.45
C VAL A 269 -0.93 2.79 -28.44
N ALA A 270 -2.03 3.47 -28.80
CA ALA A 270 -2.79 4.29 -27.85
C ALA A 270 -3.35 3.47 -26.68
N LEU A 271 -3.80 2.23 -26.90
CA LEU A 271 -4.19 1.33 -25.82
C LEU A 271 -3.01 1.06 -24.88
N GLY A 272 -1.85 0.65 -25.41
CA GLY A 272 -0.64 0.40 -24.62
C GLY A 272 -0.15 1.64 -23.85
N ALA A 273 -0.13 2.81 -24.49
CA ALA A 273 0.22 4.07 -23.84
C ALA A 273 -0.77 4.44 -22.73
N THR A 274 -2.07 4.14 -22.90
CA THR A 274 -3.06 4.31 -21.83
C THR A 274 -2.78 3.34 -20.67
N THR A 275 -2.42 2.08 -20.94
CA THR A 275 -2.03 1.11 -19.88
C THR A 275 -0.85 1.62 -19.05
N LEU A 276 0.15 2.22 -19.70
CA LEU A 276 1.29 2.84 -19.01
C LEU A 276 0.89 4.09 -18.22
N ALA A 277 -0.06 4.88 -18.73
CA ALA A 277 -0.59 6.02 -17.98
C ALA A 277 -1.30 5.57 -16.69
N LEU A 278 -1.99 4.41 -16.68
CA LEU A 278 -2.53 3.80 -15.45
C LEU A 278 -1.38 3.44 -14.46
N LEU A 279 -0.27 2.88 -14.94
CA LEU A 279 0.88 2.49 -14.10
C LEU A 279 1.48 3.71 -13.36
N THR A 280 1.52 4.88 -13.99
CA THR A 280 2.00 6.11 -13.32
C THR A 280 1.13 6.54 -12.13
N SER A 281 -0.08 6.00 -11.97
CA SER A 281 -0.91 6.18 -10.77
C SER A 281 -0.59 5.14 -9.71
N SER A 282 -0.39 3.89 -10.11
CA SER A 282 -0.04 2.78 -9.23
C SER A 282 1.36 2.92 -8.63
N LEU A 283 2.29 3.55 -9.34
CA LEU A 283 3.61 3.94 -8.83
C LEU A 283 3.57 5.03 -7.74
N ASN A 284 2.37 5.53 -7.39
CA ASN A 284 2.12 6.57 -6.40
C ASN A 284 0.94 6.19 -5.47
N SER A 285 0.68 4.88 -5.29
CA SER A 285 -0.34 4.33 -4.38
C SER A 285 0.29 3.81 -3.06
N HIS A 286 -0.53 3.44 -2.07
CA HIS A 286 -0.03 2.81 -0.84
C HIS A 286 0.77 1.52 -1.10
N GLY A 287 0.44 0.79 -2.17
CA GLY A 287 1.23 -0.37 -2.61
C GLY A 287 2.66 -0.03 -3.02
N ALA A 288 2.94 1.23 -3.39
CA ALA A 288 4.29 1.72 -3.68
C ALA A 288 5.09 2.14 -2.43
N ALA A 289 4.43 2.32 -1.28
CA ALA A 289 5.01 2.73 -0.01
C ALA A 289 5.29 1.55 0.96
N LEU A 290 5.15 0.30 0.49
CA LEU A 290 5.43 -0.88 1.30
C LEU A 290 6.95 -1.07 1.47
N LEU A 291 7.41 -1.20 2.73
CA LEU A 291 8.82 -1.47 3.07
C LEU A 291 9.36 -2.76 2.43
N SER A 292 8.49 -3.76 2.24
CA SER A 292 8.80 -4.99 1.51
C SER A 292 7.63 -5.34 0.57
N GLY A 293 7.93 -5.93 -0.59
CA GLY A 293 6.91 -6.33 -1.57
C GLY A 293 6.24 -5.19 -2.35
N ALA A 294 6.79 -3.96 -2.34
CA ALA A 294 6.24 -2.81 -3.08
C ALA A 294 5.93 -3.11 -4.56
N TYR A 295 6.77 -3.90 -5.23
CA TYR A 295 6.54 -4.31 -6.61
C TYR A 295 5.26 -5.16 -6.79
N LEU A 296 4.89 -5.99 -5.81
CA LEU A 296 3.63 -6.73 -5.80
C LEU A 296 2.44 -5.81 -5.49
N GLY A 297 2.60 -4.87 -4.55
CA GLY A 297 1.58 -3.86 -4.23
C GLY A 297 1.23 -3.00 -5.45
N VAL A 298 2.24 -2.44 -6.13
CA VAL A 298 2.11 -1.68 -7.37
C VAL A 298 1.51 -2.53 -8.49
N ALA A 299 1.97 -3.77 -8.68
CA ALA A 299 1.44 -4.65 -9.71
C ALA A 299 -0.04 -5.01 -9.47
N ALA A 300 -0.42 -5.26 -8.21
CA ALA A 300 -1.81 -5.56 -7.84
C ALA A 300 -2.73 -4.34 -8.04
N ASP A 301 -2.31 -3.14 -7.64
CA ASP A 301 -3.06 -1.90 -7.90
C ASP A 301 -3.23 -1.65 -9.41
N TRP A 302 -2.14 -1.76 -10.18
CA TRP A 302 -2.17 -1.56 -11.62
C TRP A 302 -3.09 -2.54 -12.34
N LEU A 303 -3.01 -3.83 -11.98
CA LEU A 303 -3.88 -4.87 -12.54
C LEU A 303 -5.34 -4.70 -12.11
N HIS A 304 -5.60 -4.29 -10.86
CA HIS A 304 -6.94 -3.95 -10.39
C HIS A 304 -7.54 -2.82 -11.23
N PHE A 305 -6.78 -1.74 -11.41
CA PHE A 305 -7.23 -0.57 -12.17
C PHE A 305 -7.41 -0.89 -13.67
N ILE A 306 -6.55 -1.72 -14.27
CA ILE A 306 -6.77 -2.28 -15.62
C ILE A 306 -8.11 -3.03 -15.71
N GLY A 307 -8.43 -3.88 -14.72
CA GLY A 307 -9.70 -4.61 -14.67
C GLY A 307 -10.91 -3.67 -14.57
N VAL A 308 -10.86 -2.69 -13.66
CA VAL A 308 -11.90 -1.67 -13.49
C VAL A 308 -12.10 -0.86 -14.78
N ALA A 309 -11.00 -0.42 -15.40
CA ALA A 309 -11.00 0.34 -16.64
C ALA A 309 -11.55 -0.47 -17.83
N ALA A 310 -11.21 -1.76 -17.93
CA ALA A 310 -11.71 -2.67 -18.94
C ALA A 310 -13.24 -2.83 -18.87
N TRP A 311 -13.77 -3.01 -17.65
CA TRP A 311 -15.20 -3.23 -17.42
C TRP A 311 -16.01 -1.94 -17.58
N ILE A 312 -15.72 -0.90 -16.79
CA ILE A 312 -16.54 0.33 -16.72
C ILE A 312 -16.41 1.13 -18.03
N GLY A 313 -15.19 1.33 -18.53
CA GLY A 313 -14.99 2.01 -19.82
C GLY A 313 -15.49 1.19 -21.01
N GLY A 314 -15.45 -0.13 -20.90
CA GLY A 314 -16.03 -1.03 -21.89
C GLY A 314 -17.57 -0.92 -21.94
N LEU A 315 -18.23 -0.89 -20.78
CA LEU A 315 -19.67 -0.64 -20.66
C LEU A 315 -20.06 0.71 -21.29
N LEU A 316 -19.28 1.77 -21.06
CA LEU A 316 -19.52 3.09 -21.65
C LEU A 316 -19.51 3.05 -23.19
N ASN A 317 -18.54 2.38 -23.80
CA ASN A 317 -18.48 2.18 -25.25
C ASN A 317 -19.65 1.32 -25.75
N VAL A 318 -20.07 0.30 -24.99
CA VAL A 318 -21.29 -0.49 -25.29
C VAL A 318 -22.54 0.41 -25.29
N VAL A 319 -22.79 1.19 -24.24
CA VAL A 319 -23.97 2.09 -24.15
C VAL A 319 -24.00 3.10 -25.29
N LEU A 320 -22.85 3.70 -25.62
CA LEU A 320 -22.79 4.84 -26.54
C LEU A 320 -22.64 4.44 -28.01
N VAL A 321 -22.07 3.28 -28.33
CA VAL A 321 -21.75 2.86 -29.71
C VAL A 321 -22.60 1.69 -30.20
N LEU A 322 -22.95 0.73 -29.34
CA LEU A 322 -23.70 -0.45 -29.77
C LEU A 322 -25.10 -0.14 -30.35
N PRO A 323 -25.93 0.77 -29.80
CA PRO A 323 -27.25 1.05 -30.37
C PRO A 323 -27.18 1.52 -31.83
N VAL A 324 -26.19 2.36 -32.13
CA VAL A 324 -26.00 2.95 -33.46
C VAL A 324 -25.38 1.95 -34.43
N ALA A 325 -24.48 1.08 -33.97
CA ALA A 325 -23.98 -0.02 -34.77
C ALA A 325 -25.09 -1.05 -35.09
N VAL A 326 -25.99 -1.34 -34.14
CA VAL A 326 -27.16 -2.21 -34.33
C VAL A 326 -28.14 -1.61 -35.35
N GLN A 327 -28.47 -0.31 -35.24
CA GLN A 327 -29.33 0.38 -36.21
C GLN A 327 -28.73 0.36 -37.63
N ALA A 328 -27.45 0.68 -37.77
CA ALA A 328 -26.74 0.64 -39.07
C ALA A 328 -26.60 -0.78 -39.65
N SER A 329 -26.87 -1.82 -38.86
CA SER A 329 -26.84 -3.22 -39.29
C SER A 329 -28.17 -3.71 -39.88
N GLN A 330 -29.22 -2.89 -39.87
CA GLN A 330 -30.55 -3.22 -40.44
C GLN A 330 -31.05 -4.62 -40.02
N SER A 331 -31.37 -5.51 -40.97
CA SER A 331 -31.84 -6.89 -40.76
C SER A 331 -30.84 -7.81 -40.04
N MET A 332 -29.59 -7.37 -39.83
CA MET A 332 -28.58 -8.07 -39.03
C MET A 332 -28.49 -7.55 -37.59
N GLY A 333 -29.25 -6.52 -37.21
CA GLY A 333 -29.18 -5.83 -35.92
C GLY A 333 -29.22 -6.77 -34.71
N ASP A 334 -30.20 -7.67 -34.65
CA ASP A 334 -30.36 -8.61 -33.53
C ASP A 334 -29.18 -9.59 -33.41
N ARG A 335 -28.63 -10.04 -34.55
CA ARG A 335 -27.45 -10.91 -34.60
C ARG A 335 -26.18 -10.16 -34.19
N VAL A 336 -26.06 -8.87 -34.51
CA VAL A 336 -24.97 -8.01 -34.04
C VAL A 336 -25.08 -7.78 -32.53
N LEU A 337 -26.28 -7.46 -32.03
CA LEU A 337 -26.55 -7.27 -30.60
C LEU A 337 -26.20 -8.53 -29.79
N ALA A 338 -26.73 -9.70 -30.16
CA ALA A 338 -26.47 -10.96 -29.44
C ALA A 338 -24.97 -11.35 -29.39
N ARG A 339 -24.24 -11.13 -30.49
CA ARG A 339 -22.78 -11.36 -30.56
C ARG A 339 -21.99 -10.33 -29.75
N ALA A 340 -22.39 -9.06 -29.77
CA ALA A 340 -21.77 -8.00 -28.99
C ALA A 340 -21.93 -8.25 -27.48
N VAL A 341 -23.15 -8.55 -27.01
CA VAL A 341 -23.41 -8.92 -25.62
C VAL A 341 -22.55 -10.13 -25.22
N THR A 342 -22.51 -11.19 -26.04
CA THR A 342 -21.73 -12.39 -25.72
C THR A 342 -20.23 -12.11 -25.55
N ARG A 343 -19.62 -11.32 -26.45
CA ARG A 343 -18.20 -10.97 -26.34
C ARG A 343 -17.90 -10.01 -25.19
N PHE A 344 -18.79 -9.04 -24.96
CA PHE A 344 -18.65 -8.13 -23.84
C PHE A 344 -18.77 -8.88 -22.50
N SER A 345 -19.69 -9.84 -22.38
CA SER A 345 -19.78 -10.71 -21.20
C SER A 345 -18.47 -11.45 -20.90
N THR A 346 -17.74 -11.94 -21.92
CA THR A 346 -16.43 -12.57 -21.71
C THR A 346 -15.40 -11.58 -21.17
N LEU A 347 -15.33 -10.36 -21.73
CA LEU A 347 -14.46 -9.30 -21.23
C LEU A 347 -14.82 -8.90 -19.79
N ALA A 348 -16.10 -8.76 -19.49
CA ALA A 348 -16.60 -8.41 -18.15
C ALA A 348 -16.26 -9.50 -17.11
N ILE A 349 -16.47 -10.79 -17.42
CA ILE A 349 -16.11 -11.90 -16.52
C ILE A 349 -14.61 -11.91 -16.22
N ALA A 350 -13.76 -11.75 -17.24
CA ALA A 350 -12.30 -11.69 -17.04
C ALA A 350 -11.89 -10.46 -16.21
N SER A 351 -12.54 -9.31 -16.45
CA SER A 351 -12.29 -8.07 -15.71
C SER A 351 -12.70 -8.19 -14.24
N VAL A 352 -13.89 -8.74 -13.95
CA VAL A 352 -14.38 -8.99 -12.59
C VAL A 352 -13.48 -9.98 -11.85
N GLY A 353 -13.05 -11.06 -12.50
CA GLY A 353 -12.09 -12.02 -11.91
C GLY A 353 -10.79 -11.34 -11.50
N LEU A 354 -10.23 -10.49 -12.37
CA LEU A 354 -9.02 -9.72 -12.08
C LEU A 354 -9.24 -8.75 -10.91
N ILE A 355 -10.35 -8.00 -10.91
CA ILE A 355 -10.73 -7.04 -9.84
C ILE A 355 -10.87 -7.75 -8.49
N VAL A 356 -11.52 -8.92 -8.44
CA VAL A 356 -11.73 -9.67 -7.20
C VAL A 356 -10.41 -10.17 -6.65
N VAL A 357 -9.59 -10.86 -7.45
CA VAL A 357 -8.28 -11.39 -7.00
C VAL A 357 -7.36 -10.28 -6.49
N THR A 358 -7.17 -9.23 -7.30
CA THR A 358 -6.29 -8.11 -6.93
C THR A 358 -6.84 -7.27 -5.77
N GLY A 359 -8.16 -7.09 -5.70
CA GLY A 359 -8.82 -6.34 -4.63
C GLY A 359 -8.80 -7.07 -3.29
N THR A 360 -8.92 -8.40 -3.29
CA THR A 360 -8.73 -9.23 -2.09
C THR A 360 -7.28 -9.15 -1.59
N PHE A 361 -6.30 -9.22 -2.49
CA PHE A 361 -4.88 -9.08 -2.14
C PHE A 361 -4.55 -7.68 -1.56
N GLN A 362 -5.05 -6.61 -2.18
CA GLN A 362 -4.91 -5.25 -1.63
C GLN A 362 -5.60 -5.09 -0.27
N ALA A 363 -6.81 -5.63 -0.10
CA ALA A 363 -7.51 -5.58 1.19
C ALA A 363 -6.76 -6.36 2.28
N TRP A 364 -6.12 -7.49 1.96
CA TRP A 364 -5.24 -8.20 2.87
C TRP A 364 -4.04 -7.34 3.28
N LEU A 365 -3.36 -6.71 2.31
CA LEU A 365 -2.22 -5.82 2.57
C LEU A 365 -2.57 -4.58 3.40
N GLU A 366 -3.63 -3.85 3.02
CA GLU A 366 -3.92 -2.51 3.55
C GLU A 366 -4.89 -2.50 4.74
N VAL A 367 -5.74 -3.53 4.89
CA VAL A 367 -6.69 -3.61 6.03
C VAL A 367 -6.14 -4.43 7.20
N GLY A 368 -5.48 -5.56 6.94
CA GLY A 368 -4.79 -6.39 7.94
C GLY A 368 -5.66 -7.14 8.97
N SER A 369 -6.83 -6.62 9.36
CA SER A 369 -7.68 -7.24 10.38
C SER A 369 -9.19 -7.04 10.15
N TRP A 370 -10.01 -7.87 10.79
CA TRP A 370 -11.47 -7.71 10.80
C TRP A 370 -11.91 -6.40 11.48
N GLU A 371 -11.20 -6.02 12.54
CA GLU A 371 -11.47 -4.77 13.26
C GLU A 371 -11.25 -3.55 12.36
N GLY A 372 -10.22 -3.59 11.51
CA GLY A 372 -9.95 -2.54 10.54
C GLY A 372 -11.03 -2.35 9.49
N PHE A 373 -11.75 -3.41 9.14
CA PHE A 373 -12.89 -3.32 8.22
C PHE A 373 -14.05 -2.49 8.78
N ILE A 374 -14.28 -2.55 10.11
CA ILE A 374 -15.47 -1.97 10.75
C ILE A 374 -15.16 -0.64 11.44
N GLN A 375 -13.97 -0.50 12.05
CA GLN A 375 -13.64 0.65 12.91
C GLN A 375 -12.82 1.76 12.22
N SER A 376 -12.36 1.57 10.99
CA SER A 376 -11.57 2.58 10.25
C SER A 376 -12.35 3.20 9.09
N ALA A 377 -12.06 4.46 8.77
CA ALA A 377 -12.64 5.15 7.61
C ALA A 377 -12.25 4.49 6.28
N TYR A 378 -11.04 3.92 6.21
CA TYR A 378 -10.55 3.13 5.08
C TYR A 378 -11.40 1.86 4.89
N GLY A 379 -11.56 1.04 5.93
CA GLY A 379 -12.36 -0.19 5.91
C GLY A 379 -13.84 0.06 5.60
N LEU A 380 -14.41 1.15 6.11
CA LEU A 380 -15.75 1.61 5.75
C LEU A 380 -15.85 1.93 4.25
N SER A 381 -14.85 2.63 3.70
CA SER A 381 -14.79 2.98 2.27
C SER A 381 -14.66 1.73 1.38
N VAL A 382 -13.88 0.72 1.81
CA VAL A 382 -13.83 -0.60 1.16
C VAL A 382 -15.20 -1.29 1.23
N THR A 383 -15.89 -1.25 2.38
CA THR A 383 -17.21 -1.86 2.56
C THR A 383 -18.27 -1.25 1.65
N VAL A 384 -18.29 0.09 1.51
CA VAL A 384 -19.16 0.80 0.55
C VAL A 384 -18.82 0.41 -0.90
N LYS A 385 -17.53 0.34 -1.25
CA LYS A 385 -17.06 -0.10 -2.58
C LYS A 385 -17.53 -1.53 -2.89
N ILE A 386 -17.51 -2.44 -1.91
CA ILE A 386 -18.02 -3.81 -2.03
C ILE A 386 -19.55 -3.84 -2.20
N ALA A 387 -20.30 -3.06 -1.42
CA ALA A 387 -21.76 -3.02 -1.54
C ALA A 387 -22.22 -2.52 -2.92
N LEU A 388 -21.58 -1.47 -3.44
CA LEU A 388 -21.82 -0.96 -4.80
C LEU A 388 -21.43 -2.00 -5.87
N LEU A 389 -20.30 -2.69 -5.70
CA LEU A 389 -19.86 -3.78 -6.58
C LEU A 389 -20.85 -4.95 -6.59
N VAL A 390 -21.40 -5.35 -5.44
CA VAL A 390 -22.44 -6.40 -5.36
C VAL A 390 -23.68 -5.97 -6.16
N LEU A 391 -24.13 -4.73 -6.03
CA LEU A 391 -25.27 -4.22 -6.80
C LEU A 391 -24.99 -4.20 -8.32
N MET A 392 -23.78 -3.84 -8.75
CA MET A 392 -23.34 -4.01 -10.15
C MET A 392 -23.36 -5.48 -10.60
N MET A 393 -22.91 -6.39 -9.74
CA MET A 393 -22.89 -7.82 -10.03
C MET A 393 -24.30 -8.42 -10.18
N VAL A 394 -25.31 -7.90 -9.48
CA VAL A 394 -26.72 -8.28 -9.70
C VAL A 394 -27.18 -7.92 -11.13
N LEU A 395 -26.87 -6.70 -11.59
CA LEU A 395 -27.20 -6.25 -12.96
C LEU A 395 -26.41 -7.04 -14.02
N ALA A 396 -25.12 -7.27 -13.78
CA ALA A 396 -24.27 -8.07 -14.66
C ALA A 396 -24.74 -9.53 -14.74
N ALA A 397 -25.18 -10.12 -13.62
CA ALA A 397 -25.77 -11.46 -13.58
C ALA A 397 -27.10 -11.52 -14.35
N PHE A 398 -27.98 -10.53 -14.18
CA PHE A 398 -29.20 -10.39 -14.99
C PHE A 398 -28.88 -10.35 -16.49
N ASN A 399 -27.88 -9.56 -16.89
CA ASN A 399 -27.44 -9.45 -18.27
C ASN A 399 -26.82 -10.76 -18.80
N LEU A 400 -25.98 -11.43 -18.01
CA LEU A 400 -25.30 -12.68 -18.38
C LEU A 400 -26.25 -13.89 -18.47
N LEU A 401 -27.21 -13.98 -17.54
CA LEU A 401 -28.02 -15.19 -17.32
C LEU A 401 -29.40 -15.13 -17.99
N ILE A 402 -29.99 -13.94 -18.12
CA ILE A 402 -31.34 -13.76 -18.67
C ILE A 402 -31.29 -13.12 -20.06
N VAL A 403 -30.63 -11.97 -20.18
CA VAL A 403 -30.59 -11.19 -21.42
C VAL A 403 -29.80 -11.92 -22.51
N ARG A 404 -28.55 -12.33 -22.23
CA ARG A 404 -27.67 -12.98 -23.22
C ARG A 404 -28.30 -14.26 -23.82
N PRO A 405 -28.85 -15.23 -23.06
CA PRO A 405 -29.50 -16.41 -23.64
C PRO A 405 -30.84 -16.11 -24.33
N GLY A 406 -31.56 -15.07 -23.92
CA GLY A 406 -32.76 -14.61 -24.62
C GLY A 406 -32.44 -14.03 -25.99
N LEU A 407 -31.47 -13.11 -26.08
CA LEU A 407 -31.01 -12.51 -27.34
C LEU A 407 -30.45 -13.58 -28.29
N ALA A 408 -29.68 -14.55 -27.78
CA ALA A 408 -29.14 -15.64 -28.60
C ALA A 408 -30.24 -16.51 -29.24
N ARG A 409 -31.35 -16.79 -28.53
CA ARG A 409 -32.50 -17.52 -29.09
C ARG A 409 -33.26 -16.69 -30.12
N ILE A 410 -33.54 -15.42 -29.82
CA ILE A 410 -34.30 -14.54 -30.72
C ILE A 410 -33.53 -14.25 -32.02
N ALA A 411 -32.20 -14.14 -31.95
CA ALA A 411 -31.33 -14.02 -33.12
C ALA A 411 -31.34 -15.24 -34.07
N VAL A 412 -31.95 -16.37 -33.65
CA VAL A 412 -32.22 -17.55 -34.47
C VAL A 412 -33.69 -17.63 -34.89
N SER A 413 -34.64 -17.26 -34.02
CA SER A 413 -36.08 -17.39 -34.28
C SER A 413 -36.77 -16.18 -34.94
N GLY A 414 -36.12 -15.01 -35.02
CA GLY A 414 -36.62 -13.84 -35.78
C GLY A 414 -37.74 -13.02 -35.13
N SER A 415 -38.06 -13.23 -33.84
CA SER A 415 -39.16 -12.52 -33.16
C SER A 415 -38.79 -11.07 -32.78
N SER A 416 -39.08 -10.11 -33.67
CA SER A 416 -38.73 -8.69 -33.52
C SER A 416 -39.32 -8.01 -32.26
N ALA A 417 -40.59 -8.28 -31.92
CA ALA A 417 -41.23 -7.69 -30.75
C ALA A 417 -40.53 -8.10 -29.44
N ALA A 418 -40.19 -9.39 -29.30
CA ALA A 418 -39.43 -9.91 -28.15
C ALA A 418 -38.01 -9.35 -28.12
N ALA A 419 -37.34 -9.21 -29.27
CA ALA A 419 -36.02 -8.59 -29.39
C ALA A 419 -36.02 -7.17 -28.80
N SER A 420 -36.98 -6.34 -29.21
CA SER A 420 -37.08 -4.93 -28.77
C SER A 420 -37.31 -4.77 -27.26
N SER A 421 -38.04 -5.68 -26.63
CA SER A 421 -38.28 -5.69 -25.20
C SER A 421 -37.02 -6.05 -24.43
N LEU A 422 -36.31 -7.09 -24.88
CA LEU A 422 -35.08 -7.55 -24.23
C LEU A 422 -33.91 -6.58 -24.44
N ALA A 423 -33.82 -5.94 -25.60
CA ALA A 423 -32.86 -4.89 -25.89
C ALA A 423 -33.06 -3.63 -25.01
N ARG A 424 -34.31 -3.26 -24.70
CA ARG A 424 -34.60 -2.18 -23.75
C ARG A 424 -34.17 -2.53 -22.32
N ARG A 425 -34.45 -3.77 -21.87
CA ARG A 425 -34.01 -4.27 -20.55
C ARG A 425 -32.48 -4.30 -20.42
N PHE A 426 -31.79 -4.77 -21.47
CA PHE A 426 -30.34 -4.70 -21.57
C PHE A 426 -29.82 -3.26 -21.42
N ALA A 427 -30.33 -2.34 -22.23
CA ALA A 427 -29.91 -0.94 -22.21
C ALA A 427 -30.15 -0.27 -20.84
N PHE A 428 -31.23 -0.60 -20.15
CA PHE A 428 -31.50 -0.13 -18.79
C PHE A 428 -30.48 -0.67 -17.78
N ALA A 429 -30.28 -1.99 -17.74
CA ALA A 429 -29.35 -2.63 -16.81
C ALA A 429 -27.89 -2.14 -17.02
N VAL A 430 -27.43 -2.06 -18.26
CA VAL A 430 -26.08 -1.57 -18.60
C VAL A 430 -25.89 -0.09 -18.23
N ARG A 431 -26.93 0.77 -18.37
CA ARG A 431 -26.87 2.15 -17.87
C ARG A 431 -26.75 2.20 -16.35
N GLY A 432 -27.48 1.33 -15.63
CA GLY A 432 -27.34 1.17 -14.19
C GLY A 432 -25.93 0.73 -13.77
N GLU A 433 -25.34 -0.24 -14.46
CA GLU A 433 -23.95 -0.67 -14.26
C GLU A 433 -22.95 0.49 -14.46
N VAL A 434 -23.14 1.34 -15.48
CA VAL A 434 -22.26 2.51 -15.70
C VAL A 434 -22.38 3.53 -14.56
N VAL A 435 -23.60 3.86 -14.11
CA VAL A 435 -23.82 4.82 -13.01
C VAL A 435 -23.20 4.31 -11.71
N LEU A 436 -23.44 3.03 -11.37
CA LEU A 436 -22.83 2.40 -10.19
C LEU A 436 -21.31 2.28 -10.32
N GLY A 437 -20.79 2.02 -11.52
CA GLY A 437 -19.35 2.01 -11.78
C GLY A 437 -18.71 3.37 -11.51
N VAL A 438 -19.34 4.47 -11.92
CA VAL A 438 -18.86 5.82 -11.59
C VAL A 438 -18.92 6.05 -10.08
N ALA A 439 -19.95 5.58 -9.37
CA ALA A 439 -20.02 5.65 -7.90
C ALA A 439 -18.92 4.82 -7.19
N VAL A 440 -18.60 3.63 -7.71
CA VAL A 440 -17.46 2.81 -7.24
C VAL A 440 -16.13 3.55 -7.42
N LEU A 441 -15.97 4.31 -8.51
CA LEU A 441 -14.79 5.14 -8.73
C LEU A 441 -14.72 6.37 -7.81
N ILE A 442 -15.85 6.95 -7.38
CA ILE A 442 -15.89 7.98 -6.32
C ILE A 442 -15.42 7.37 -5.00
N ALA A 443 -16.00 6.23 -4.60
CA ALA A 443 -15.61 5.54 -3.36
C ALA A 443 -14.12 5.15 -3.36
N ALA A 444 -13.57 4.73 -4.52
CA ALA A 444 -12.15 4.46 -4.68
C ALA A 444 -11.27 5.73 -4.58
N ALA A 445 -11.72 6.87 -5.11
CA ALA A 445 -10.99 8.12 -5.00
C ALA A 445 -10.92 8.68 -3.58
N VAL A 446 -11.99 8.49 -2.79
CA VAL A 446 -11.99 8.76 -1.34
C VAL A 446 -11.06 7.79 -0.62
N LEU A 447 -11.22 6.48 -0.87
CA LEU A 447 -10.42 5.41 -0.24
C LEU A 447 -8.92 5.65 -0.37
N THR A 448 -8.42 5.98 -1.56
CA THR A 448 -6.97 6.16 -1.77
C THR A 448 -6.42 7.43 -1.12
N GLY A 449 -7.28 8.38 -0.72
CA GLY A 449 -6.91 9.57 0.04
C GLY A 449 -6.93 9.39 1.56
N LEU A 450 -7.30 8.19 2.04
CA LEU A 450 -7.30 7.84 3.47
C LEU A 450 -6.09 6.94 3.78
N ALA A 451 -5.52 7.10 4.97
CA ALA A 451 -4.49 6.18 5.48
C ALA A 451 -5.03 4.73 5.55
N PRO A 452 -4.23 3.71 5.19
CA PRO A 452 -4.55 2.30 5.34
C PRO A 452 -5.08 1.93 6.73
N ALA A 453 -6.06 1.04 6.81
CA ALA A 453 -6.71 0.72 8.09
C ALA A 453 -5.72 0.16 9.12
N ARG A 454 -4.77 -0.69 8.70
CA ARG A 454 -3.73 -1.26 9.57
C ARG A 454 -2.92 -0.19 10.31
N GLU A 455 -2.62 0.93 9.65
CA GLU A 455 -1.86 2.06 10.21
C GLU A 455 -2.74 2.89 11.16
N GLU A 456 -4.04 3.01 10.85
CA GLU A 456 -5.01 3.65 11.74
C GLU A 456 -5.31 2.83 13.01
N LEU A 457 -5.42 1.49 12.92
CA LEU A 457 -5.55 0.65 14.13
C LEU A 457 -4.25 0.62 14.91
N ALA A 458 -3.10 0.63 14.23
CA ALA A 458 -1.81 0.78 14.90
C ALA A 458 -1.76 2.08 15.70
N ARG A 459 -2.26 3.22 15.19
CA ARG A 459 -2.38 4.44 16.02
C ARG A 459 -3.27 4.28 17.26
N ARG A 460 -4.29 3.41 17.23
CA ARG A 460 -5.28 3.25 18.31
C ARG A 460 -4.96 2.16 19.35
N SER A 461 -4.19 1.12 18.99
CA SER A 461 -4.11 -0.13 19.76
C SER A 461 -3.08 -0.18 20.90
N GLY A 462 -2.61 0.97 21.40
CA GLY A 462 -1.63 1.03 22.50
C GLY A 462 -2.29 1.08 23.89
N ASP A 463 -1.64 0.44 24.88
CA ASP A 463 -1.86 0.72 26.31
C ASP A 463 -1.41 2.17 26.61
N LEU A 464 -2.29 3.15 26.40
CA LEU A 464 -1.96 4.58 26.61
C LEU A 464 -1.97 4.95 28.10
N GLN A 465 -0.90 4.55 28.81
CA GLN A 465 -0.66 5.00 30.18
C GLN A 465 -0.15 6.46 30.19
N SER A 466 -0.73 7.27 31.08
CA SER A 466 -0.34 8.65 31.33
C SER A 466 0.60 8.76 32.53
N GLY A 467 1.73 9.45 32.36
CA GLY A 467 2.76 9.64 33.39
C GLY A 467 3.95 8.69 33.23
N PRO A 468 4.77 8.50 34.29
CA PRO A 468 5.98 7.68 34.28
C PRO A 468 5.81 6.32 33.59
N VAL A 469 6.58 6.09 32.53
CA VAL A 469 6.59 4.81 31.81
C VAL A 469 7.57 3.89 32.49
N ASP A 470 7.12 2.70 32.87
CA ASP A 470 7.98 1.60 33.30
C ASP A 470 7.36 0.27 32.86
N ARG A 471 7.86 -0.29 31.76
CA ARG A 471 7.32 -1.51 31.14
C ARG A 471 8.44 -2.51 30.87
N SER A 472 8.29 -3.71 31.41
CA SER A 472 9.06 -4.87 30.97
C SER A 472 8.40 -5.46 29.73
N VAL A 473 9.17 -5.63 28.67
CA VAL A 473 8.76 -6.17 27.38
C VAL A 473 9.76 -7.21 26.91
N ASP A 474 9.29 -8.20 26.14
CA ASP A 474 10.19 -9.08 25.41
C ASP A 474 10.62 -8.40 24.10
N ALA A 475 11.90 -8.51 23.78
CA ALA A 475 12.52 -8.01 22.57
C ALA A 475 13.24 -9.16 21.88
N ASN A 476 12.48 -10.01 21.18
CA ASN A 476 12.97 -11.22 20.51
C ASN A 476 13.76 -12.14 21.47
N GLY A 477 13.15 -12.49 22.62
CA GLY A 477 13.76 -13.33 23.66
C GLY A 477 14.67 -12.59 24.66
N LEU A 478 14.94 -11.30 24.44
CA LEU A 478 15.65 -10.45 25.40
C LEU A 478 14.65 -9.67 26.25
N THR A 479 14.63 -9.92 27.57
CA THR A 479 13.77 -9.15 28.48
C THR A 479 14.35 -7.75 28.69
N ALA A 480 13.68 -6.74 28.13
CA ALA A 480 14.05 -5.34 28.24
C ALA A 480 13.01 -4.57 29.08
N ARG A 481 13.48 -3.82 30.09
CA ARG A 481 12.66 -2.92 30.88
C ARG A 481 12.90 -1.48 30.42
N ILE A 482 11.92 -0.92 29.73
CA ILE A 482 11.96 0.44 29.19
C ILE A 482 11.33 1.39 30.22
N GLN A 483 12.07 2.42 30.61
CA GLN A 483 11.66 3.45 31.53
C GLN A 483 11.74 4.83 30.87
N ILE A 484 10.69 5.64 30.98
CA ILE A 484 10.65 7.03 30.47
C ILE A 484 10.00 7.89 31.55
N ASN A 485 10.82 8.67 32.26
CA ASN A 485 10.42 9.41 33.44
C ASN A 485 10.73 10.92 33.28
N PRO A 486 9.79 11.84 33.57
CA PRO A 486 8.42 11.62 34.06
C PRO A 486 7.35 11.39 32.98
N SER A 487 7.72 11.27 31.70
CA SER A 487 6.81 11.29 30.53
C SER A 487 6.05 12.62 30.38
N VAL A 488 6.81 13.72 30.36
CA VAL A 488 6.30 15.10 30.21
C VAL A 488 7.01 15.82 29.06
N LEU A 489 6.54 17.00 28.69
CA LEU A 489 7.22 17.87 27.73
C LEU A 489 8.66 18.23 28.17
N GLY A 490 9.62 18.10 27.24
CA GLY A 490 11.01 18.46 27.47
C GLY A 490 11.84 17.31 28.04
N VAL A 491 12.72 17.61 29.00
CA VAL A 491 13.74 16.68 29.50
C VAL A 491 13.12 15.48 30.23
N ASN A 492 13.38 14.28 29.70
CA ASN A 492 13.02 13.00 30.31
C ASN A 492 14.27 12.12 30.46
N ARG A 493 14.35 11.37 31.56
CA ARG A 493 15.30 10.25 31.66
C ARG A 493 14.69 9.04 30.95
N MET A 494 15.32 8.64 29.87
CA MET A 494 15.03 7.40 29.14
C MET A 494 16.07 6.37 29.54
N ALA A 495 15.63 5.21 30.01
CA ALA A 495 16.52 4.11 30.38
C ALA A 495 15.98 2.78 29.87
N VAL A 496 16.88 1.89 29.47
CA VAL A 496 16.59 0.52 29.07
C VAL A 496 17.49 -0.38 29.88
N GLN A 497 16.89 -1.15 30.80
CA GLN A 497 17.58 -2.19 31.55
C GLN A 497 17.39 -3.52 30.82
N LEU A 498 18.48 -4.18 30.43
CA LEU A 498 18.46 -5.47 29.74
C LEU A 498 18.78 -6.59 30.73
N ARG A 499 17.95 -7.64 30.76
CA ARG A 499 18.15 -8.79 31.65
C ARG A 499 18.52 -10.03 30.84
N GLY A 500 19.47 -10.81 31.37
CA GLY A 500 19.90 -12.07 30.78
C GLY A 500 20.94 -11.93 29.65
N ILE A 501 21.66 -10.81 29.58
CA ILE A 501 22.72 -10.56 28.60
C ILE A 501 23.97 -10.00 29.29
N ASP A 502 25.16 -10.34 28.80
CA ASP A 502 26.42 -9.69 29.18
C ASP A 502 26.48 -8.31 28.51
N PRO A 503 26.59 -7.20 29.26
CA PRO A 503 26.68 -5.86 28.68
C PRO A 503 27.85 -5.68 27.70
N GLY A 504 28.94 -6.47 27.84
CA GLY A 504 30.07 -6.45 26.90
C GLY A 504 29.71 -6.95 25.48
N GLN A 505 28.54 -7.58 25.31
CA GLN A 505 28.04 -8.06 24.02
C GLN A 505 27.04 -7.09 23.36
N VAL A 506 26.78 -5.91 23.93
CA VAL A 506 25.80 -4.95 23.41
C VAL A 506 26.52 -3.79 22.70
N GLU A 507 26.49 -3.79 21.36
CA GLU A 507 27.12 -2.72 20.56
C GLU A 507 26.35 -1.40 20.60
N ARG A 508 25.01 -1.49 20.66
CA ARG A 508 24.13 -0.31 20.60
C ARG A 508 22.77 -0.62 21.18
N VAL A 509 22.32 0.21 22.12
CA VAL A 509 20.91 0.31 22.49
C VAL A 509 20.36 1.60 21.89
N GLN A 510 19.21 1.53 21.23
CA GLN A 510 18.56 2.66 20.59
C GLN A 510 17.06 2.61 20.86
N LEU A 511 16.46 3.74 21.22
CA LEU A 511 15.02 3.93 21.24
C LEU A 511 14.64 4.89 20.10
N THR A 512 13.85 4.42 19.15
CA THR A 512 13.26 5.25 18.08
C THR A 512 11.92 5.81 18.57
N MET A 513 11.90 7.11 18.90
CA MET A 513 10.71 7.83 19.34
C MET A 513 9.88 8.28 18.14
N THR A 514 8.61 7.89 18.06
CA THR A 514 7.68 8.28 16.99
C THR A 514 6.46 8.94 17.62
N TYR A 515 6.14 10.18 17.24
CA TYR A 515 4.86 10.80 17.62
C TYR A 515 3.74 10.24 16.73
N LEU A 516 2.61 9.85 17.33
CA LEU A 516 1.54 9.14 16.63
C LEU A 516 0.31 10.01 16.34
N ASP A 517 0.13 11.14 17.04
CA ASP A 517 -1.03 12.03 16.85
C ASP A 517 -0.89 12.99 15.65
N SER A 518 0.32 13.07 15.07
CA SER A 518 0.56 13.68 13.75
C SER A 518 1.83 13.11 13.13
N GLU A 519 1.96 13.23 11.81
CA GLU A 519 3.20 12.86 11.12
C GLU A 519 4.31 13.88 11.48
N LEU A 520 5.01 13.64 12.59
CA LEU A 520 6.29 14.28 12.95
C LEU A 520 7.44 13.27 12.87
N GLY A 521 7.28 12.24 12.03
CA GLY A 521 8.25 11.17 11.82
C GLY A 521 8.74 10.51 13.11
N SER A 522 9.97 10.02 13.05
CA SER A 522 10.61 9.30 14.16
C SER A 522 12.05 9.72 14.37
N GLN A 523 12.51 9.66 15.62
CA GLN A 523 13.85 10.04 16.04
C GLN A 523 14.57 8.87 16.72
N PRO A 524 15.62 8.30 16.10
CA PRO A 524 16.47 7.31 16.75
C PRO A 524 17.33 7.97 17.84
N ILE A 525 17.21 7.50 19.07
CA ILE A 525 17.98 7.96 20.22
C ILE A 525 18.87 6.82 20.68
N VAL A 526 20.18 6.91 20.41
CA VAL A 526 21.15 5.94 20.93
C VAL A 526 21.38 6.21 22.41
N LEU A 527 21.23 5.18 23.23
CA LEU A 527 21.42 5.20 24.67
C LEU A 527 22.85 4.76 25.01
N PRO A 528 23.69 5.60 25.65
CA PRO A 528 24.97 5.16 26.18
C PRO A 528 24.77 4.24 27.40
N GLN A 529 25.75 3.39 27.68
CA GLN A 529 25.73 2.53 28.86
C GLN A 529 25.89 3.35 30.15
N SER A 530 25.17 2.98 31.20
CA SER A 530 25.18 3.69 32.48
C SER A 530 26.43 3.35 33.31
N ASN A 531 27.09 4.38 33.84
CA ASN A 531 28.28 4.23 34.71
C ASN A 531 27.96 3.63 36.09
N SER A 532 26.69 3.67 36.52
CA SER A 532 26.25 3.20 37.86
C SER A 532 25.53 1.86 37.83
N ALA A 533 25.06 1.40 36.65
CA ALA A 533 24.32 0.16 36.46
C ALA A 533 24.72 -0.49 35.11
N PRO A 534 25.63 -1.48 35.11
CA PRO A 534 26.19 -2.05 33.88
C PRO A 534 25.15 -2.67 32.93
N ASP A 535 24.02 -3.11 33.46
CA ASP A 535 22.89 -3.71 32.74
C ASP A 535 21.89 -2.69 32.17
N THR A 536 22.20 -1.40 32.29
CA THR A 536 21.30 -0.30 31.96
C THR A 536 21.96 0.66 30.97
N TRP A 537 21.24 1.01 29.91
CA TRP A 537 21.60 2.06 28.96
C TRP A 537 20.64 3.23 29.14
N GLU A 538 21.15 4.42 29.43
CA GLU A 538 20.33 5.57 29.81
C GLU A 538 20.82 6.88 29.19
N ILE A 539 19.86 7.75 28.87
CA ILE A 539 20.12 9.12 28.48
C ILE A 539 19.09 10.03 29.13
N THR A 540 19.51 11.25 29.43
CA THR A 540 18.60 12.35 29.72
C THR A 540 18.40 13.11 28.42
N SER A 541 17.23 12.96 27.79
CA SER A 541 16.92 13.52 26.48
C SER A 541 15.65 14.38 26.52
N PRO A 542 15.64 15.56 25.89
CA PRO A 542 14.45 16.38 25.78
C PRO A 542 13.53 16.02 24.60
N SER A 543 13.85 14.97 23.83
CA SER A 543 13.20 14.60 22.55
C SER A 543 11.67 14.54 22.54
N LEU A 544 11.02 14.38 23.70
CA LEU A 544 9.56 14.46 23.86
C LEU A 544 9.10 15.93 23.81
N SER A 545 9.11 16.47 22.59
CA SER A 545 8.83 17.87 22.27
C SER A 545 7.33 18.21 22.13
N GLN A 546 6.45 17.20 22.12
CA GLN A 546 4.99 17.37 22.01
C GLN A 546 4.22 16.47 22.99
N ALA A 547 3.08 16.98 23.47
CA ALA A 547 2.18 16.23 24.33
C ALA A 547 1.22 15.39 23.47
N GLY A 548 0.79 14.24 23.99
CA GLY A 548 -0.01 13.27 23.23
C GLY A 548 0.66 11.90 23.12
N THR A 549 0.27 11.14 22.09
CA THR A 549 0.65 9.73 21.91
C THR A 549 2.03 9.57 21.30
N TRP A 550 2.90 8.82 21.97
CA TRP A 550 4.22 8.45 21.45
C TRP A 550 4.39 6.92 21.41
N GLN A 551 5.23 6.46 20.49
CA GLN A 551 5.76 5.10 20.43
C GLN A 551 7.28 5.14 20.63
N ALA A 552 7.83 4.25 21.45
CA ALA A 552 9.25 3.98 21.53
C ALA A 552 9.52 2.58 20.97
N GLU A 553 10.14 2.48 19.79
CA GLU A 553 10.69 1.22 19.27
C GLU A 553 12.11 1.04 19.82
N LEU A 554 12.31 0.01 20.63
CA LEU A 554 13.63 -0.42 21.09
C LEU A 554 14.31 -1.26 20.02
N LEU A 555 15.60 -0.97 19.79
CA LEU A 555 16.57 -1.76 19.05
C LEU A 555 17.79 -2.00 19.96
N VAL A 556 18.15 -3.27 20.16
CA VAL A 556 19.39 -3.68 20.84
C VAL A 556 20.24 -4.45 19.84
N ARG A 557 21.27 -3.80 19.31
CA ARG A 557 22.32 -4.46 18.53
C ARG A 557 23.30 -5.17 19.45
N ARG A 558 23.63 -6.40 19.09
CA ARG A 558 24.47 -7.30 19.88
C ARG A 558 25.58 -7.86 19.00
N THR A 559 26.78 -8.01 19.55
CA THR A 559 27.97 -8.43 18.79
C THR A 559 27.78 -9.87 18.28
N GLY A 560 27.69 -10.05 16.96
CA GLY A 560 27.49 -11.37 16.33
C GLY A 560 26.10 -12.00 16.59
N GLN A 561 25.10 -11.18 16.86
CA GLN A 561 23.74 -11.58 17.27
C GLN A 561 22.71 -10.64 16.62
N ASP A 562 21.50 -11.12 16.33
CA ASP A 562 20.47 -10.28 15.70
C ASP A 562 20.10 -9.05 16.54
N ASP A 563 19.70 -7.97 15.85
CA ASP A 563 19.11 -6.77 16.46
C ASP A 563 17.80 -7.17 17.17
N ALA A 564 17.81 -7.21 18.50
CA ALA A 564 16.61 -7.47 19.30
C ALA A 564 15.69 -6.23 19.26
N ARG A 565 14.43 -6.42 18.88
CA ARG A 565 13.47 -5.31 18.69
C ARG A 565 12.18 -5.51 19.47
N THR A 566 11.59 -4.41 19.91
CA THR A 566 10.22 -4.37 20.47
C THR A 566 9.71 -2.94 20.45
N ALA A 567 8.42 -2.70 20.71
CA ALA A 567 7.87 -1.35 20.77
C ALA A 567 6.83 -1.20 21.88
N ILE A 568 6.89 -0.06 22.57
CA ILE A 568 5.86 0.36 23.53
C ILE A 568 5.21 1.67 23.09
N ARG A 569 3.98 1.92 23.55
CA ARG A 569 3.30 3.20 23.41
C ARG A 569 2.98 3.78 24.77
N PHE A 570 2.94 5.10 24.84
CA PHE A 570 2.73 5.84 26.06
C PHE A 570 2.19 7.24 25.76
N LEU A 571 1.61 7.90 26.77
CA LEU A 571 1.14 9.28 26.66
C LEU A 571 2.13 10.23 27.33
N VAL A 572 2.55 11.26 26.60
CA VAL A 572 3.32 12.39 27.15
C VAL A 572 2.35 13.44 27.66
N ALA A 573 2.40 13.71 28.96
CA ALA A 573 1.47 14.61 29.63
C ALA A 573 1.80 16.09 29.34
N GLY A 574 0.75 16.89 29.08
CA GLY A 574 0.85 18.34 29.13
C GLY A 574 0.92 18.86 30.58
N PRO A 575 1.33 20.12 30.81
CA PRO A 575 1.43 20.69 32.15
C PRO A 575 0.09 20.71 32.89
N GLY A 576 0.08 20.22 34.13
CA GLY A 576 -1.09 20.18 35.01
C GLY A 576 -1.36 18.84 35.70
N GLY A 577 -0.69 17.75 35.30
CA GLY A 577 -0.82 16.43 35.93
C GLY A 577 -2.16 15.72 35.71
N THR A 578 -3.19 16.45 35.27
CA THR A 578 -4.43 15.87 34.76
C THR A 578 -4.21 15.38 33.33
N SER A 579 -4.34 14.07 33.13
CA SER A 579 -4.73 13.50 31.85
C SER A 579 -6.15 13.99 31.53
N GLN A 580 -6.25 15.16 30.92
CA GLN A 580 -7.26 15.36 29.89
C GLN A 580 -6.83 14.44 28.75
N PRO A 581 -7.50 13.28 28.51
CA PRO A 581 -7.52 12.79 27.14
C PRO A 581 -8.02 13.96 26.29
N THR A 582 -7.41 14.20 25.14
CA THR A 582 -7.91 15.16 24.15
C THR A 582 -9.21 14.62 23.56
N ALA A 583 -10.26 14.68 24.38
CA ALA A 583 -11.66 14.44 24.05
C ALA A 583 -12.21 15.63 23.23
N THR A 584 -11.44 16.03 22.23
CA THR A 584 -11.74 17.04 21.23
C THR A 584 -11.40 16.44 19.89
N THR A 585 -12.29 15.55 19.44
CA THR A 585 -12.38 15.09 18.05
C THR A 585 -11.04 14.72 17.42
N SER A 586 -10.66 13.44 17.56
CA SER A 586 -10.17 12.72 16.36
C SER A 586 -11.06 13.14 15.20
N GLY A 587 -10.46 13.67 14.11
CA GLY A 587 -11.18 14.40 13.07
C GLY A 587 -12.39 13.60 12.63
N ALA A 588 -13.56 14.01 13.14
CA ALA A 588 -14.68 13.10 13.22
C ALA A 588 -15.36 13.06 11.86
N TYR A 589 -14.82 12.25 10.95
CA TYR A 589 -15.67 11.27 10.30
C TYR A 589 -16.47 10.68 11.44
N PRO A 590 -17.78 10.99 11.56
CA PRO A 590 -18.54 10.37 12.61
C PRO A 590 -18.33 8.87 12.42
N LEU A 591 -17.78 8.20 13.44
CA LEU A 591 -17.86 6.75 13.57
C LEU A 591 -19.33 6.49 13.72
N LEU A 592 -19.99 6.47 12.57
CA LEU A 592 -21.40 6.54 12.37
C LEU A 592 -21.86 5.12 12.72
N PRO A 593 -22.48 4.87 13.90
CA PRO A 593 -22.98 3.53 14.25
C PRO A 593 -24.26 3.26 13.45
N SER A 594 -24.13 3.33 12.14
CA SER A 594 -25.10 4.06 11.36
C SER A 594 -26.03 3.17 10.57
N PRO A 595 -27.24 3.67 10.28
CA PRO A 595 -28.07 3.06 9.26
C PRO A 595 -27.34 2.89 7.92
N LEU A 596 -26.28 3.64 7.59
CA LEU A 596 -25.51 3.44 6.35
C LEU A 596 -24.63 2.19 6.35
N VAL A 597 -24.00 1.82 7.48
CA VAL A 597 -23.22 0.56 7.61
C VAL A 597 -24.16 -0.64 7.57
N SER A 598 -25.22 -0.58 8.37
CA SER A 598 -26.28 -1.60 8.37
C SER A 598 -26.97 -1.71 7.01
N LEU A 599 -27.18 -0.59 6.31
CA LEU A 599 -27.70 -0.55 4.94
C LEU A 599 -26.70 -1.16 3.95
N ALA A 600 -25.39 -0.92 4.07
CA ALA A 600 -24.40 -1.53 3.19
C ALA A 600 -24.42 -3.07 3.31
N TYR A 601 -24.41 -3.60 4.54
CA TYR A 601 -24.57 -5.04 4.76
C TYR A 601 -25.95 -5.58 4.34
N ALA A 602 -27.03 -4.83 4.57
CA ALA A 602 -28.36 -5.20 4.11
C ALA A 602 -28.50 -5.18 2.58
N LEU A 603 -27.83 -4.25 1.88
CA LEU A 603 -27.77 -4.20 0.41
C LEU A 603 -26.94 -5.34 -0.16
N ILE A 604 -25.86 -5.76 0.51
CA ILE A 604 -25.11 -6.97 0.16
C ILE A 604 -26.03 -8.20 0.29
N GLY A 605 -26.69 -8.37 1.45
CA GLY A 605 -27.60 -9.50 1.70
C GLY A 605 -28.81 -9.52 0.74
N ALA A 606 -29.45 -8.37 0.53
CA ALA A 606 -30.56 -8.21 -0.39
C ALA A 606 -30.13 -8.41 -1.86
N GLY A 607 -28.94 -7.94 -2.25
CA GLY A 607 -28.37 -8.17 -3.58
C GLY A 607 -28.14 -9.65 -3.86
N VAL A 608 -27.54 -10.38 -2.91
CA VAL A 608 -27.38 -11.84 -2.97
C VAL A 608 -28.72 -12.56 -3.05
N LEU A 609 -29.70 -12.16 -2.22
CA LEU A 609 -31.05 -12.74 -2.21
C LEU A 609 -31.80 -12.50 -3.53
N VAL A 610 -31.80 -11.27 -4.04
CA VAL A 610 -32.46 -10.90 -5.31
C VAL A 610 -31.79 -11.59 -6.49
N ALA A 611 -30.44 -11.69 -6.51
CA ALA A 611 -29.75 -12.50 -7.49
C ALA A 611 -30.20 -13.97 -7.42
N GLY A 612 -30.25 -14.58 -6.22
CA GLY A 612 -30.75 -15.95 -6.03
C GLY A 612 -32.18 -16.14 -6.55
N ILE A 613 -33.12 -15.26 -6.19
CA ILE A 613 -34.53 -15.36 -6.60
C ILE A 613 -34.71 -15.14 -8.11
N ALA A 614 -34.02 -14.15 -8.69
CA ALA A 614 -34.07 -13.88 -10.13
C ALA A 614 -33.48 -15.06 -10.93
N VAL A 615 -32.40 -15.66 -10.45
CA VAL A 615 -31.78 -16.84 -11.04
C VAL A 615 -32.69 -18.08 -10.97
N VAL A 616 -33.37 -18.31 -9.83
CA VAL A 616 -34.32 -19.41 -9.68
C VAL A 616 -35.55 -19.27 -10.58
N ARG A 617 -36.06 -18.04 -10.78
CA ARG A 617 -37.26 -17.78 -11.60
C ARG A 617 -37.01 -17.68 -13.11
N ALA A 618 -35.76 -17.52 -13.56
CA ALA A 618 -35.44 -17.29 -14.97
C ALA A 618 -35.11 -18.55 -15.80
N VAL A 619 -35.10 -19.75 -15.21
CA VAL A 619 -34.69 -21.00 -15.87
C VAL A 619 -35.88 -21.97 -16.02
N PRO A 620 -36.49 -22.11 -17.22
CA PRO A 620 -37.72 -22.90 -17.38
C PRO A 620 -37.55 -24.43 -17.38
N GLU A 621 -36.33 -24.96 -17.57
CA GLU A 621 -36.13 -26.39 -17.84
C GLU A 621 -35.35 -27.15 -16.75
N PRO A 622 -35.86 -28.31 -16.27
CA PRO A 622 -35.26 -29.05 -15.16
C PRO A 622 -33.92 -29.74 -15.48
N ARG A 623 -33.67 -30.12 -16.74
CA ARG A 623 -32.36 -30.69 -17.17
C ARG A 623 -31.26 -29.62 -17.17
N ARG A 624 -31.57 -28.43 -17.69
CA ARG A 624 -30.68 -27.26 -17.68
C ARG A 624 -30.37 -26.82 -16.24
N ARG A 625 -31.37 -26.91 -15.34
CA ARG A 625 -31.24 -26.60 -13.91
C ARG A 625 -30.10 -27.35 -13.23
N ARG A 626 -29.84 -28.63 -13.54
CA ARG A 626 -28.76 -29.42 -12.89
C ARG A 626 -27.34 -29.05 -13.36
N ALA A 627 -27.14 -28.88 -14.67
CA ALA A 627 -25.85 -28.43 -15.21
C ALA A 627 -25.53 -26.99 -14.78
N PHE A 628 -26.56 -26.15 -14.69
CA PHE A 628 -26.48 -24.77 -14.25
C PHE A 628 -26.30 -24.63 -12.73
N GLN A 629 -26.98 -25.45 -11.92
CA GLN A 629 -26.71 -25.57 -10.48
C GLN A 629 -25.27 -26.00 -10.23
N ARG A 630 -24.72 -26.94 -11.03
CA ARG A 630 -23.29 -27.27 -10.96
C ARG A 630 -22.41 -26.07 -11.27
N GLN A 631 -22.64 -25.32 -12.34
CA GLN A 631 -21.80 -24.15 -12.67
C GLN A 631 -21.95 -22.98 -11.67
N ALA A 632 -23.17 -22.66 -11.22
CA ALA A 632 -23.40 -21.63 -10.22
C ALA A 632 -22.88 -22.03 -8.84
N ALA A 633 -23.04 -23.30 -8.44
CA ALA A 633 -22.42 -23.83 -7.24
C ALA A 633 -20.90 -23.92 -7.37
N LEU A 634 -20.32 -24.16 -8.55
CA LEU A 634 -18.86 -24.10 -8.75
C LEU A 634 -18.32 -22.67 -8.70
N VAL A 635 -19.11 -21.64 -9.02
CA VAL A 635 -18.71 -20.23 -8.84
C VAL A 635 -18.93 -19.77 -7.40
N VAL A 636 -20.05 -20.13 -6.76
CA VAL A 636 -20.30 -19.79 -5.36
C VAL A 636 -19.38 -20.59 -4.43
N ALA A 637 -19.25 -21.90 -4.62
CA ALA A 637 -18.22 -22.69 -3.95
C ALA A 637 -16.82 -22.32 -4.45
N GLY A 638 -16.62 -21.77 -5.65
CA GLY A 638 -15.34 -21.19 -6.05
C GLY A 638 -14.98 -19.98 -5.21
N VAL A 639 -15.90 -19.04 -5.03
CA VAL A 639 -15.74 -17.85 -4.17
C VAL A 639 -15.68 -18.26 -2.69
N VAL A 640 -16.45 -19.24 -2.24
CA VAL A 640 -16.43 -19.73 -0.85
C VAL A 640 -15.21 -20.61 -0.58
N ILE A 641 -14.72 -21.43 -1.51
CA ILE A 641 -13.45 -22.18 -1.38
C ILE A 641 -12.25 -21.25 -1.57
N PHE A 642 -12.38 -20.12 -2.26
CA PHE A 642 -11.32 -19.10 -2.33
C PHE A 642 -11.37 -18.10 -1.17
N ALA A 643 -12.54 -17.88 -0.54
CA ALA A 643 -12.67 -17.08 0.68
C ALA A 643 -12.36 -17.92 1.92
N CYS A 644 -12.89 -19.14 2.03
CA CYS A 644 -12.45 -20.14 3.00
C CYS A 644 -11.03 -20.60 2.71
N GLY A 645 -10.57 -20.62 1.46
CA GLY A 645 -9.18 -20.93 1.10
C GLY A 645 -8.24 -19.75 1.29
N GLY A 646 -8.73 -18.51 1.25
CA GLY A 646 -7.99 -17.31 1.65
C GLY A 646 -8.00 -17.13 3.17
N TYR A 647 -9.05 -17.58 3.86
CA TYR A 647 -9.14 -17.66 5.32
C TYR A 647 -8.33 -18.84 5.86
N VAL A 648 -8.36 -20.00 5.19
CA VAL A 648 -7.49 -21.14 5.47
C VAL A 648 -6.07 -20.78 5.09
N TYR A 649 -5.77 -20.16 3.94
CA TYR A 649 -4.41 -19.68 3.62
C TYR A 649 -3.94 -18.58 4.58
N ALA A 650 -4.80 -17.68 5.08
CA ALA A 650 -4.45 -16.77 6.18
C ALA A 650 -4.34 -17.51 7.55
N ALA A 651 -4.92 -18.69 7.67
CA ALA A 651 -4.82 -19.61 8.83
C ALA A 651 -3.87 -20.80 8.58
N GLU A 652 -3.07 -20.78 7.50
CA GLU A 652 -2.16 -21.83 7.01
C GLU A 652 -0.81 -21.21 6.59
N GLN A 653 -0.79 -19.90 6.28
CA GLN A 653 0.26 -18.97 6.73
C GLN A 653 0.37 -18.89 8.26
N ARG A 654 -0.50 -19.60 9.01
CA ARG A 654 -0.06 -20.29 10.23
C ARG A 654 0.79 -21.51 9.84
N THR A 655 1.92 -21.31 9.13
CA THR A 655 2.93 -22.36 8.86
C THR A 655 3.72 -22.71 10.14
N GLY A 656 3.15 -22.45 11.32
CA GLY A 656 3.87 -22.23 12.57
C GLY A 656 4.57 -20.87 12.61
N VAL A 657 5.28 -20.49 11.54
CA VAL A 657 6.21 -19.35 11.47
C VAL A 657 5.48 -17.99 11.62
N PRO A 658 5.75 -17.20 12.69
CA PRO A 658 5.24 -15.84 12.84
C PRO A 658 5.85 -14.86 11.82
N LEU A 659 5.12 -13.79 11.45
CA LEU A 659 5.56 -12.81 10.44
C LEU A 659 6.79 -11.99 10.87
N ASP A 660 7.00 -11.84 12.16
CA ASP A 660 8.20 -11.29 12.80
C ASP A 660 9.44 -12.15 12.54
N VAL A 661 9.28 -13.48 12.44
CA VAL A 661 10.39 -14.42 12.21
C VAL A 661 10.85 -14.41 10.75
N VAL A 662 9.96 -14.20 9.77
CA VAL A 662 10.30 -14.20 8.32
C VAL A 662 11.31 -13.10 7.93
N ASN A 663 11.45 -12.04 8.74
CA ASN A 663 12.41 -10.97 8.51
C ASN A 663 13.76 -11.16 9.24
N ILE A 664 13.91 -12.23 10.03
CA ILE A 664 15.18 -12.59 10.68
C ILE A 664 16.17 -13.06 9.60
N ARG A 665 17.42 -12.60 9.72
CA ARG A 665 18.55 -13.01 8.88
C ARG A 665 19.49 -13.87 9.70
N ASP A 666 20.34 -14.66 9.05
CA ASP A 666 21.36 -15.42 9.78
C ASP A 666 22.38 -14.44 10.42
N PRO A 667 22.48 -14.37 11.76
CA PRO A 667 23.44 -13.50 12.45
C PRO A 667 24.82 -14.14 12.54
N VAL A 668 24.94 -15.44 12.27
CA VAL A 668 26.21 -16.18 12.29
C VAL A 668 26.84 -16.12 10.90
N PRO A 669 28.04 -15.52 10.74
CA PRO A 669 28.70 -15.49 9.44
C PRO A 669 29.01 -16.92 8.93
N PRO A 670 28.86 -17.22 7.62
CA PRO A 670 29.26 -18.50 7.02
C PRO A 670 30.79 -18.60 6.87
N ASP A 671 31.51 -18.61 7.99
CA ASP A 671 32.96 -18.73 8.08
C ASP A 671 33.42 -20.17 8.42
N GLU A 672 34.73 -20.41 8.45
CA GLU A 672 35.28 -21.75 8.73
C GLU A 672 34.84 -22.32 10.09
N ARG A 673 34.56 -21.45 11.09
CA ARG A 673 34.10 -21.87 12.41
C ARG A 673 32.63 -22.28 12.37
N SER A 674 31.75 -21.48 11.79
CA SER A 674 30.32 -21.84 11.72
C SER A 674 30.09 -23.06 10.81
N LEU A 675 30.86 -23.20 9.73
CA LEU A 675 30.81 -24.39 8.86
C LEU A 675 31.33 -25.66 9.55
N ALA A 676 32.32 -25.54 10.45
CA ALA A 676 32.78 -26.67 11.28
C ALA A 676 31.73 -27.08 12.32
N ILE A 677 31.21 -26.12 13.10
CA ILE A 677 30.14 -26.36 14.09
C ILE A 677 28.90 -26.95 13.41
N GLY A 678 28.53 -26.40 12.25
CA GLY A 678 27.39 -26.84 11.48
C GLY A 678 27.53 -28.26 10.92
N ARG A 679 28.75 -28.68 10.55
CA ARG A 679 29.04 -30.04 10.13
C ARG A 679 28.86 -31.03 11.28
N ASP A 680 29.41 -30.72 12.45
CA ASP A 680 29.32 -31.59 13.63
C ASP A 680 27.85 -31.77 14.06
N VAL A 681 27.07 -30.68 14.05
CA VAL A 681 25.61 -30.70 14.30
C VAL A 681 24.87 -31.48 13.20
N TYR A 682 25.24 -31.32 11.93
CA TYR A 682 24.59 -32.06 10.83
C TYR A 682 24.79 -33.58 10.98
N THR A 683 26.02 -34.04 11.14
CA THR A 683 26.35 -35.47 11.27
C THR A 683 25.78 -36.06 12.56
N THR A 684 25.74 -35.31 13.66
CA THR A 684 25.21 -35.80 14.94
C THR A 684 23.68 -35.85 14.98
N ASN A 685 22.99 -34.85 14.40
CA ASN A 685 21.55 -34.66 14.58
C ASN A 685 20.70 -34.85 13.32
N CYS A 686 21.21 -34.48 12.14
CA CYS A 686 20.41 -34.35 10.91
C CYS A 686 20.60 -35.52 9.94
N GLU A 687 21.83 -36.04 9.83
CA GLU A 687 22.25 -37.02 8.82
C GLU A 687 21.48 -38.34 8.88
N ALA A 688 21.08 -38.81 10.06
CA ALA A 688 20.27 -40.03 10.20
C ALA A 688 18.92 -39.96 9.43
N CYS A 689 18.38 -38.75 9.24
CA CYS A 689 17.16 -38.50 8.47
C CYS A 689 17.46 -37.96 7.06
N HIS A 690 18.30 -36.94 6.93
CA HIS A 690 18.56 -36.27 5.65
C HIS A 690 19.61 -36.96 4.78
N GLY A 691 20.43 -37.85 5.37
CA GLY A 691 21.52 -38.58 4.72
C GLY A 691 22.78 -37.73 4.53
N GLU A 692 23.92 -38.40 4.31
CA GLU A 692 25.19 -37.74 3.94
C GLU A 692 25.04 -36.94 2.63
N THR A 693 24.20 -37.42 1.71
CA THR A 693 23.91 -36.71 0.45
C THR A 693 22.91 -35.57 0.61
N GLY A 694 22.23 -35.43 1.75
CA GLY A 694 21.21 -34.40 2.00
C GLY A 694 19.85 -34.64 1.32
N ARG A 695 19.63 -35.78 0.65
CA ARG A 695 18.44 -36.05 -0.18
C ARG A 695 17.25 -36.70 0.54
N GLY A 696 17.30 -36.77 1.87
CA GLY A 696 16.31 -37.54 2.66
C GLY A 696 16.51 -39.05 2.58
N ASP A 697 17.71 -39.49 2.17
CA ASP A 697 18.12 -40.88 1.97
C ASP A 697 18.79 -41.51 3.20
N GLY A 698 18.81 -40.79 4.33
CA GLY A 698 19.33 -41.29 5.61
C GLY A 698 18.63 -42.58 6.08
N PRO A 699 19.31 -43.44 6.87
CA PRO A 699 18.78 -44.75 7.26
C PRO A 699 17.41 -44.72 7.97
N ALA A 700 17.09 -43.65 8.70
CA ALA A 700 15.76 -43.41 9.25
C ALA A 700 14.81 -42.75 8.23
N GLY A 701 15.33 -41.79 7.46
CA GLY A 701 14.58 -40.99 6.47
C GLY A 701 13.79 -41.83 5.46
N LEU A 702 14.37 -42.92 4.97
CA LEU A 702 13.75 -43.81 3.98
C LEU A 702 12.40 -44.41 4.40
N ARG A 703 12.12 -44.48 5.72
CA ARG A 703 10.92 -45.07 6.32
C ARG A 703 9.91 -44.04 6.86
N LEU A 704 10.22 -42.74 6.83
CA LEU A 704 9.34 -41.69 7.31
C LEU A 704 8.28 -41.31 6.26
N VAL A 705 7.10 -40.89 6.74
CA VAL A 705 5.99 -40.38 5.93
C VAL A 705 5.46 -39.09 6.56
N PRO A 706 5.58 -37.93 5.90
CA PRO A 706 6.36 -37.70 4.66
C PRO A 706 7.85 -37.99 4.88
N ARG A 707 8.58 -38.23 3.78
CA ARG A 707 10.04 -38.34 3.83
C ARG A 707 10.68 -36.98 4.17
N PRO A 708 11.89 -36.95 4.77
CA PRO A 708 12.63 -35.71 4.97
C PRO A 708 12.85 -34.97 3.64
N ALA A 709 12.89 -33.65 3.71
CA ALA A 709 13.07 -32.81 2.53
C ALA A 709 14.46 -32.98 1.91
N ASP A 710 14.51 -32.90 0.58
CA ASP A 710 15.76 -32.84 -0.19
C ASP A 710 16.41 -31.46 -0.02
N LEU A 711 17.53 -31.42 0.68
CA LEU A 711 18.24 -30.20 1.01
C LEU A 711 18.86 -29.53 -0.23
N HIS A 712 19.07 -30.27 -1.34
CA HIS A 712 19.50 -29.67 -2.62
C HIS A 712 18.45 -28.71 -3.20
N ILE A 713 17.18 -28.94 -2.88
CA ILE A 713 16.06 -28.07 -3.29
C ILE A 713 15.81 -27.00 -2.23
N HIS A 714 15.82 -27.38 -0.95
CA HIS A 714 15.37 -26.53 0.15
C HIS A 714 16.46 -25.64 0.77
N MET A 715 17.75 -25.88 0.51
CA MET A 715 18.85 -25.00 0.96
C MET A 715 19.39 -24.10 -0.16
N ALA A 716 18.81 -24.16 -1.36
CA ALA A 716 19.21 -23.31 -2.48
C ALA A 716 18.89 -21.81 -2.20
N PRO A 717 19.78 -20.87 -2.60
CA PRO A 717 19.60 -19.44 -2.34
C PRO A 717 18.25 -18.89 -2.84
N GLY A 718 17.52 -18.21 -1.95
CA GLY A 718 16.26 -17.55 -2.26
C GLY A 718 15.02 -18.45 -2.32
N VAL A 719 15.13 -19.75 -1.99
CA VAL A 719 13.97 -20.65 -1.90
C VAL A 719 13.20 -20.46 -0.58
N HIS A 720 13.92 -20.28 0.54
CA HIS A 720 13.35 -19.94 1.86
C HIS A 720 14.20 -18.84 2.53
N THR A 721 13.57 -18.02 3.37
CA THR A 721 14.28 -17.03 4.19
C THR A 721 15.09 -17.70 5.31
N ASP A 722 16.08 -16.99 5.82
CA ASP A 722 16.93 -17.45 6.92
C ASP A 722 16.08 -17.77 8.16
N GLY A 723 15.17 -16.86 8.53
CA GLY A 723 14.22 -17.04 9.63
C GLY A 723 13.25 -18.23 9.46
N GLU A 724 12.79 -18.54 8.25
CA GLU A 724 11.97 -19.75 8.01
C GLU A 724 12.76 -21.04 8.28
N LEU A 725 14.00 -21.13 7.76
CA LEU A 725 14.88 -22.27 8.02
C LEU A 725 15.20 -22.41 9.52
N PHE A 726 15.52 -21.28 10.16
CA PHE A 726 15.77 -21.22 11.60
C PHE A 726 14.57 -21.67 12.43
N TYR A 727 13.36 -21.24 12.06
CA TYR A 727 12.13 -21.64 12.73
C TYR A 727 11.91 -23.16 12.62
N TRP A 728 12.05 -23.74 11.43
CA TRP A 728 11.83 -25.17 11.22
C TRP A 728 12.87 -26.05 11.90
N VAL A 729 14.14 -25.62 11.99
CA VAL A 729 15.15 -26.35 12.79
C VAL A 729 14.89 -26.15 14.29
N SER A 730 14.54 -24.95 14.74
CA SER A 730 14.28 -24.64 16.15
C SER A 730 13.09 -25.41 16.71
N TYR A 731 11.95 -25.38 16.02
CA TYR A 731 10.63 -25.81 16.51
C TYR A 731 10.08 -27.05 15.77
N GLY A 732 10.84 -27.60 14.82
CA GLY A 732 10.43 -28.73 13.99
C GLY A 732 9.46 -28.31 12.88
N VAL A 733 9.06 -29.29 12.06
CA VAL A 733 8.08 -29.09 10.98
C VAL A 733 6.83 -29.89 11.30
N SER A 734 5.73 -29.18 11.58
CA SER A 734 4.43 -29.77 11.93
C SER A 734 3.94 -30.73 10.84
N GLY A 735 3.43 -31.89 11.25
CA GLY A 735 3.02 -32.96 10.33
C GLY A 735 4.17 -33.81 9.77
N THR A 736 5.40 -33.61 10.24
CA THR A 736 6.57 -34.45 9.91
C THR A 736 7.17 -35.08 11.17
N ALA A 737 8.19 -35.92 11.01
CA ALA A 737 8.97 -36.45 12.14
C ALA A 737 10.20 -35.58 12.52
N MET A 738 10.35 -34.38 11.93
CA MET A 738 11.43 -33.46 12.27
C MET A 738 11.17 -32.83 13.65
N PRO A 739 12.02 -33.09 14.67
CA PRO A 739 11.78 -32.60 16.03
C PRO A 739 12.12 -31.11 16.17
N ALA A 740 11.57 -30.48 17.21
CA ALA A 740 12.10 -29.21 17.72
C ALA A 740 13.49 -29.43 18.30
N TRP A 741 14.53 -28.91 17.65
CA TRP A 741 15.91 -29.14 18.11
C TRP A 741 16.31 -28.27 19.30
N LYS A 742 15.63 -27.14 19.55
CA LYS A 742 15.79 -26.36 20.79
C LYS A 742 15.39 -27.20 22.02
N ASP A 743 14.28 -27.93 21.94
CA ASP A 743 13.82 -28.85 22.99
C ASP A 743 14.77 -30.05 23.19
N ARG A 744 15.68 -30.29 22.25
CA ARG A 744 16.71 -31.32 22.31
C ARG A 744 18.12 -30.77 22.59
N GLY A 745 18.21 -29.49 22.95
CA GLY A 745 19.44 -28.87 23.45
C GLY A 745 20.37 -28.26 22.40
N LEU A 746 19.93 -28.08 21.15
CA LEU A 746 20.70 -27.24 20.20
C LEU A 746 20.53 -25.75 20.52
N THR A 747 21.64 -25.02 20.54
CA THR A 747 21.65 -23.56 20.71
C THR A 747 21.38 -22.83 19.40
N ASP A 748 20.98 -21.56 19.49
CA ASP A 748 20.75 -20.70 18.32
C ASP A 748 22.01 -20.60 17.42
N GLU A 749 23.22 -20.49 17.99
CA GLU A 749 24.50 -20.52 17.24
C GLU A 749 24.69 -21.85 16.50
N GLN A 750 24.35 -22.99 17.12
CA GLN A 750 24.42 -24.32 16.49
C GLN A 750 23.39 -24.49 15.36
N ILE A 751 22.18 -23.94 15.55
CA ILE A 751 21.09 -23.99 14.56
C ILE A 751 21.46 -23.15 13.33
N TRP A 752 21.94 -21.93 13.53
CA TRP A 752 22.45 -21.10 12.44
C TRP A 752 23.68 -21.71 11.76
N SER A 753 24.62 -22.26 12.54
CA SER A 753 25.78 -22.96 12.01
C SER A 753 25.39 -24.15 11.11
N VAL A 754 24.42 -24.99 11.51
CA VAL A 754 23.97 -26.11 10.66
C VAL A 754 23.20 -25.64 9.42
N ILE A 755 22.49 -24.50 9.48
CA ILE A 755 21.88 -23.88 8.30
C ILE A 755 22.96 -23.38 7.32
N ASN A 756 24.00 -22.69 7.82
CA ASN A 756 25.16 -22.27 7.04
C ASN A 756 25.88 -23.47 6.39
N TYR A 757 26.14 -24.53 7.15
CA TYR A 757 26.73 -25.76 6.62
C TYR A 757 25.84 -26.43 5.56
N ALA A 758 24.54 -26.55 5.80
CA ALA A 758 23.61 -27.16 4.85
C ALA A 758 23.46 -26.32 3.56
N ARG A 759 23.47 -25.00 3.65
CA ARG A 759 23.52 -24.10 2.49
C ARG A 759 24.83 -24.19 1.71
N ALA A 760 25.97 -24.20 2.39
CA ALA A 760 27.27 -24.34 1.74
C ALA A 760 27.44 -25.71 1.05
N THR A 761 26.94 -26.78 1.66
CA THR A 761 27.16 -28.17 1.23
C THR A 761 26.10 -28.67 0.24
N PHE A 762 24.84 -28.30 0.41
CA PHE A 762 23.72 -28.79 -0.42
C PHE A 762 23.02 -27.68 -1.23
N GLY A 763 23.14 -26.41 -0.84
CA GLY A 763 22.47 -25.29 -1.52
C GLY A 763 23.07 -24.90 -2.88
N ASN A 764 24.20 -25.49 -3.28
CA ASN A 764 24.84 -25.27 -4.57
C ASN A 764 24.67 -26.52 -5.47
N PRO A 765 23.98 -26.41 -6.63
CA PRO A 765 23.64 -27.55 -7.51
C PRO A 765 24.80 -28.04 -8.41
#